data_AF-A0A193FWV0-F1
#
_entry.id   AF-A0A193FWV0-F1
#
_cell.length_a   1.000
_cell.length_b   1.000
_cell.length_c   1.000
_cell.angle_alpha   90.00
_cell.angle_beta   90.00
_cell.angle_gamma   90.00
#
_symmetry.space_group_name_H-M   'P 1'
#
loop_
_entity.id
_entity.type
_entity.pdbx_description
1 polymer ?
#
loop_
_entity_poly.entity_id
_entity_poly.type
_entity_poly.pdbx_seq_one_letter_code
_entity_poly.pdbx_strand_id
1 'polypeptide(L)'
;MPLFPRAVPAAWSPVARAAPAFAPTLPARPPNCQTTAAAAFAAYREPVPPRPVRAADPATAPACAAVEADQPRPGSLLGARIAGARAILREGADEEDDVLLLAANALHQKAVAHPDDADAQAASLTLWRAEAQAWAAANGAAPSLDEATRLQAYLDLWKLALDPPAPPAFLTRRDVAREYLLERARTGQSIAIAATPSMQAVPVEALVDHYMETPEVRVRYYGQFADYVNAHLDHFSKLSAIADAAAAGVHRLRLEEVPRRMWHISSLIAYPAGAHKLPSGALLDTLGRSLGPSYVAEMADGEFLHIDAGGKVARLGGTVANEAGQLDPGALLRSLGLVAPPASPAPAASAPGPLPGHAAPADAATPARPRPAAEYIVNHAPCAPVTLRAHIVTLRRVAVLGAIQQWKTDNYLPSRMETVLRLIVPFYAFYHQMKWDPGYEPQLGDVAWDAAALAITLALIAVTAGGGSAGIAAAHTSMRAVAAQGARAMMAAGMRSLLQQFHLRVLLVSGARELTDFVVPVFSAARLLGSAARVTPLAARALKGAALRANTALRTANARLLLDGIYELVARGNTAHRNVSAATIRQSLEGAARRPVPMRVYHRQDKGSSGTMLMATMDPYASADDILAAIIRHAACGAGPGPLPSLTGARDAAPHVIAIDTTAAPGKFRILEDILVNDGPRLVQEGRLPSAILRSAITQALARKDERIFYIGGRIPDALILGRDAAASAGAPAEPSCSRTCTAASASPSAAAPAPSNSPFARSSIRSAASAPTDAPASDRYLRSMSLRGMGFSGMPRE
;
A
#
# COMPACT_ATOMS: atom_id res chain seq x y z
N MET A 1 53.72 -7.41 -0.55
CA MET A 1 54.65 -6.68 -1.45
C MET A 1 54.71 -7.42 -2.78
N PRO A 2 54.81 -6.74 -3.94
CA PRO A 2 53.79 -5.88 -4.56
C PRO A 2 53.51 -6.30 -6.03
N LEU A 3 52.47 -5.83 -6.74
CA LEU A 3 52.45 -4.56 -7.47
C LEU A 3 51.05 -4.31 -8.11
N PHE A 4 50.47 -3.13 -7.82
CA PHE A 4 49.61 -2.33 -8.73
C PHE A 4 50.48 -1.74 -9.89
N PRO A 5 50.01 -0.99 -10.93
CA PRO A 5 48.75 -0.22 -11.09
C PRO A 5 48.13 -0.11 -12.53
N ARG A 6 46.95 0.53 -12.65
CA ARG A 6 46.59 1.62 -13.61
C ARG A 6 45.10 2.02 -13.40
N ALA A 7 44.80 3.21 -12.87
CA ALA A 7 44.71 4.54 -13.50
C ALA A 7 43.28 4.86 -14.01
N VAL A 8 42.58 5.75 -13.30
CA VAL A 8 41.33 6.41 -13.70
C VAL A 8 41.61 7.92 -13.81
N PRO A 9 41.20 8.62 -14.88
CA PRO A 9 41.48 10.04 -15.05
C PRO A 9 40.53 10.91 -14.23
N ALA A 10 41.09 11.97 -13.65
CA ALA A 10 40.42 13.04 -12.94
C ALA A 10 39.82 14.06 -13.92
N ALA A 11 38.60 14.53 -13.64
CA ALA A 11 38.03 15.71 -14.28
C ALA A 11 36.88 16.29 -13.45
N TRP A 12 37.05 17.57 -13.05
CA TRP A 12 36.05 18.59 -12.69
C TRP A 12 35.85 18.90 -11.20
N SER A 13 36.56 19.94 -10.75
CA SER A 13 36.26 20.74 -9.56
C SER A 13 35.33 21.91 -9.91
N PRO A 14 34.39 22.31 -9.04
CA PRO A 14 33.79 23.63 -9.10
C PRO A 14 34.46 24.60 -8.12
N VAL A 15 34.66 25.81 -8.63
CA VAL A 15 35.22 27.00 -8.01
C VAL A 15 34.40 27.45 -6.80
N ALA A 16 35.02 27.50 -5.62
CA ALA A 16 34.47 28.14 -4.43
C ALA A 16 34.74 29.66 -4.47
N ARG A 17 33.68 30.47 -4.45
CA ARG A 17 33.77 31.92 -4.22
C ARG A 17 33.87 32.18 -2.71
N ALA A 18 34.91 32.90 -2.32
CA ALA A 18 35.10 33.44 -1.00
C ALA A 18 34.10 34.58 -0.71
N ALA A 19 33.56 34.61 0.51
CA ALA A 19 32.89 35.77 1.10
C ALA A 19 33.62 36.12 2.42
N PRO A 20 33.81 37.41 2.74
CA PRO A 20 34.66 37.84 3.84
C PRO A 20 33.97 37.72 5.20
N ALA A 21 34.77 37.32 6.21
CA ALA A 21 34.41 37.28 7.61
C ALA A 21 34.42 38.68 8.24
N PHE A 22 33.37 39.01 8.99
CA PHE A 22 33.38 40.08 9.99
C PHE A 22 33.07 39.46 11.35
N ALA A 23 34.02 39.52 12.26
CA ALA A 23 33.85 39.20 13.68
C ALA A 23 34.06 40.49 14.49
N PRO A 24 33.17 40.82 15.45
CA PRO A 24 33.45 41.84 16.44
C PRO A 24 34.14 41.22 17.67
N THR A 25 35.29 41.79 18.00
CA THR A 25 36.06 41.63 19.23
C THR A 25 35.29 42.20 20.43
N LEU A 26 35.24 41.44 21.53
CA LEU A 26 34.84 41.94 22.86
C LEU A 26 36.06 41.92 23.80
N PRO A 27 36.21 42.94 24.67
CA PRO A 27 37.43 43.15 25.44
C PRO A 27 37.48 42.30 26.72
N ALA A 28 38.71 41.94 27.06
CA ALA A 28 39.12 41.24 28.27
C ALA A 28 38.77 42.01 29.56
N ARG A 29 38.47 41.25 30.63
CA ARG A 29 38.47 41.74 32.02
C ARG A 29 39.38 40.84 32.90
N PRO A 30 40.03 41.41 33.93
CA PRO A 30 41.26 40.88 34.53
C PRO A 30 41.01 39.90 35.70
N PRO A 31 42.09 39.25 36.22
CA PRO A 31 41.98 38.17 37.18
C PRO A 31 42.10 38.61 38.66
N ASN A 32 41.53 37.77 39.53
CA ASN A 32 41.82 37.54 40.95
C ASN A 32 41.65 38.67 41.98
N CYS A 33 40.83 38.40 43.01
CA CYS A 33 41.29 38.45 44.40
C CYS A 33 40.39 37.62 45.32
N GLN A 34 41.01 37.02 46.33
CA GLN A 34 40.52 35.96 47.19
C GLN A 34 39.77 36.44 48.45
N THR A 35 38.99 35.51 49.00
CA THR A 35 38.75 35.20 50.43
C THR A 35 37.87 36.04 51.37
N THR A 36 37.22 35.26 52.24
CA THR A 36 36.62 35.51 53.56
C THR A 36 35.23 36.15 53.63
N ALA A 37 34.23 35.33 53.92
CA ALA A 37 33.51 35.36 55.21
C ALA A 37 32.43 34.26 55.24
N ALA A 38 32.77 33.14 55.89
CA ALA A 38 31.79 32.27 56.50
C ALA A 38 31.29 32.91 57.80
N ALA A 39 30.08 32.51 58.21
CA ALA A 39 29.41 32.80 59.50
C ALA A 39 28.64 34.12 59.60
N ALA A 40 27.37 34.08 59.18
CA ALA A 40 26.21 34.45 60.00
C ALA A 40 24.96 34.41 59.12
N PHE A 41 24.06 33.47 59.39
CA PHE A 41 22.59 33.55 59.29
C PHE A 41 22.01 32.14 59.32
N ALA A 42 22.20 31.49 60.47
CA ALA A 42 21.35 30.41 60.92
C ALA A 42 20.21 31.05 61.73
N ALA A 43 19.05 31.24 61.11
CA ALA A 43 17.72 31.28 61.73
C ALA A 43 16.73 31.90 60.73
N TYR A 44 16.02 31.05 59.99
CA TYR A 44 14.59 31.12 59.64
C TYR A 44 14.34 30.04 58.58
N ARG A 45 13.99 28.83 59.04
CA ARG A 45 13.45 27.76 58.18
C ARG A 45 11.94 27.87 58.29
N GLU A 46 11.29 28.48 57.31
CA GLU A 46 9.85 28.28 57.14
C GLU A 46 9.60 26.81 56.75
N PRO A 47 8.56 26.16 57.31
CA PRO A 47 8.19 24.82 56.90
C PRO A 47 7.69 24.86 55.45
N VAL A 48 8.44 24.20 54.56
CA VAL A 48 7.99 23.91 53.20
C VAL A 48 6.68 23.09 53.32
N PRO A 49 5.55 23.58 52.77
CA PRO A 49 4.31 22.81 52.83
C PRO A 49 4.51 21.48 52.07
N PRO A 50 3.92 20.37 52.58
CA PRO A 50 4.05 19.09 51.93
C PRO A 50 3.53 19.17 50.49
N ARG A 51 4.35 18.70 49.56
CA ARG A 51 3.99 18.55 48.14
C ARG A 51 2.68 17.73 48.08
N PRO A 52 1.60 18.23 47.43
CA PRO A 52 0.35 17.50 47.38
C PRO A 52 0.60 16.13 46.75
N VAL A 53 0.22 15.08 47.49
CA VAL A 53 0.23 13.70 47.03
C VAL A 53 -0.65 13.64 45.78
N ARG A 54 -0.08 13.16 44.66
CA ARG A 54 -0.79 12.94 43.40
C ARG A 54 -2.02 12.10 43.71
N ALA A 55 -3.20 12.70 43.57
CA ALA A 55 -4.48 12.02 43.81
C ALA A 55 -4.53 10.73 42.97
N ALA A 56 -5.03 9.66 43.58
CA ALA A 56 -5.19 8.37 42.93
C ALA A 56 -5.93 8.54 41.59
N ASP A 57 -5.42 7.89 40.54
CA ASP A 57 -6.03 7.97 39.21
C ASP A 57 -7.53 7.63 39.32
N PRO A 58 -8.44 8.53 38.88
CA PRO A 58 -9.87 8.28 38.95
C PRO A 58 -10.18 7.00 38.16
N ALA A 59 -11.08 6.18 38.72
CA ALA A 59 -11.51 4.89 38.19
C ALA A 59 -11.56 4.92 36.65
N THR A 60 -10.76 4.03 36.04
CA THR A 60 -10.47 3.98 34.61
C THR A 60 -11.78 3.99 33.82
N ALA A 61 -12.12 5.16 33.27
CA ALA A 61 -13.22 5.27 32.30
C ALA A 61 -12.97 4.23 31.19
N PRO A 62 -14.04 3.63 30.62
CA PRO A 62 -13.88 2.60 29.60
C PRO A 62 -12.93 3.07 28.52
N ALA A 63 -11.84 2.32 28.35
CA ALA A 63 -10.78 2.67 27.41
C ALA A 63 -11.40 2.87 26.04
N CYS A 64 -11.06 4.01 25.47
CA CYS A 64 -11.65 4.46 24.24
C CYS A 64 -11.15 3.61 23.06
N ALA A 65 -11.98 2.69 22.56
CA ALA A 65 -11.60 1.76 21.49
C ALA A 65 -11.07 2.45 20.21
N ALA A 66 -11.49 3.70 19.96
CA ALA A 66 -11.00 4.49 18.83
C ALA A 66 -9.56 5.01 19.01
N VAL A 67 -9.08 5.19 20.25
CA VAL A 67 -7.68 5.59 20.54
C VAL A 67 -6.75 4.39 20.36
N GLU A 68 -7.21 3.18 20.67
CA GLU A 68 -6.46 1.94 20.42
C GLU A 68 -6.24 1.70 18.92
N ALA A 69 -7.16 2.15 18.06
CA ALA A 69 -7.01 2.06 16.61
C ALA A 69 -5.90 2.97 16.03
N ASP A 70 -5.49 4.01 16.78
CA ASP A 70 -4.47 4.98 16.36
C ASP A 70 -3.08 4.66 16.92
N GLN A 71 -2.97 3.67 17.82
CA GLN A 71 -1.68 3.13 18.26
C GLN A 71 -1.06 2.27 17.15
N PRO A 72 0.24 2.42 16.89
CA PRO A 72 0.92 1.58 15.91
C PRO A 72 0.80 0.11 16.34
N ARG A 73 0.33 -0.73 15.43
CA ARG A 73 0.09 -2.15 15.72
C ARG A 73 1.38 -2.80 16.21
N PRO A 74 1.36 -3.69 17.22
CA PRO A 74 2.59 -4.30 17.74
C PRO A 74 3.46 -4.98 16.66
N GLY A 75 2.84 -5.60 15.65
CA GLY A 75 3.54 -6.27 14.54
C GLY A 75 4.05 -5.34 13.43
N SER A 76 3.81 -4.04 13.53
CA SER A 76 4.22 -3.03 12.55
C SER A 76 5.69 -2.60 12.71
N LEU A 77 6.23 -1.89 11.71
CA LEU A 77 7.60 -1.36 11.79
C LEU A 77 7.73 -0.31 12.91
N LEU A 78 6.72 0.56 13.05
CA LEU A 78 6.68 1.59 14.09
C LEU A 78 6.44 1.01 15.47
N GLY A 79 5.51 0.05 15.58
CA GLY A 79 5.23 -0.64 16.84
C GLY A 79 6.49 -1.35 17.35
N ALA A 80 7.25 -1.98 16.45
CA ALA A 80 8.54 -2.56 16.77
C ALA A 80 9.59 -1.53 17.21
N ARG A 81 9.64 -0.36 16.57
CA ARG A 81 10.54 0.74 16.97
C ARG A 81 10.24 1.23 18.38
N ILE A 82 8.97 1.50 18.67
CA ILE A 82 8.51 1.93 20.00
C ILE A 82 8.80 0.85 21.05
N ALA A 83 8.44 -0.41 20.76
CA ALA A 83 8.68 -1.53 21.67
C ALA A 83 10.18 -1.78 21.90
N GLY A 84 11.02 -1.67 20.87
CA GLY A 84 12.47 -1.76 20.97
C GLY A 84 13.07 -0.65 21.84
N ALA A 85 12.63 0.59 21.62
CA ALA A 85 13.02 1.74 22.45
C ALA A 85 12.61 1.54 23.92
N ARG A 86 11.37 1.09 24.15
CA ARG A 86 10.83 0.79 25.48
C ARG A 86 11.63 -0.31 26.19
N ALA A 87 11.98 -1.38 25.47
CA ALA A 87 12.79 -2.49 26.01
C ALA A 87 14.20 -2.04 26.44
N ILE A 88 14.80 -1.07 25.74
CA ILE A 88 16.11 -0.53 26.08
C ILE A 88 16.06 0.40 27.29
N LEU A 89 15.04 1.26 27.39
CA LEU A 89 14.96 2.25 28.46
C LEU A 89 14.71 1.63 29.84
N ARG A 90 13.91 0.56 29.93
CA ARG A 90 13.44 -0.06 31.20
C ARG A 90 12.74 0.96 32.12
N GLU A 91 13.51 1.83 32.78
CA GLU A 91 13.05 3.00 33.52
C GLU A 91 12.80 4.18 32.55
N GLY A 92 11.55 4.64 32.45
CA GLY A 92 11.11 5.58 31.40
C GLY A 92 10.38 4.90 30.23
N ALA A 93 9.99 3.63 30.40
CA ALA A 93 9.11 2.91 29.48
C ALA A 93 7.71 3.55 29.35
N ASP A 94 7.30 4.34 30.35
CA ASP A 94 6.00 5.02 30.44
C ASP A 94 5.92 6.31 29.61
N GLU A 95 6.99 6.67 28.90
CA GLU A 95 6.97 7.79 27.97
C GLU A 95 5.98 7.53 26.82
N GLU A 96 5.42 8.61 26.28
CA GLU A 96 4.48 8.55 25.17
C GLU A 96 5.14 7.92 23.93
N ASP A 97 4.36 7.11 23.18
CA ASP A 97 4.83 6.42 21.98
C ASP A 97 5.50 7.36 20.97
N ASP A 98 4.98 8.59 20.82
CA ASP A 98 5.54 9.63 19.94
C ASP A 98 6.95 10.08 20.41
N VAL A 99 7.16 10.22 21.72
CA VAL A 99 8.46 10.58 22.30
C VAL A 99 9.47 9.48 22.06
N LEU A 100 9.07 8.22 22.29
CA LEU A 100 9.92 7.05 22.05
C LEU A 100 10.31 6.94 20.59
N LEU A 101 9.35 7.20 19.69
CA LEU A 101 9.56 7.15 18.25
C LEU A 101 10.53 8.23 17.76
N LEU A 102 10.36 9.47 18.22
CA LEU A 102 11.28 10.58 17.94
C LEU A 102 12.69 10.32 18.50
N ALA A 103 12.78 9.77 19.71
CA ALA A 103 14.05 9.43 20.34
C ALA A 103 14.81 8.34 19.56
N ALA A 104 14.11 7.29 19.14
CA ALA A 104 14.66 6.23 18.31
C ALA A 104 15.17 6.77 16.96
N ASN A 105 14.36 7.61 16.29
CA ASN A 105 14.75 8.25 15.03
C ASN A 105 15.98 9.14 15.20
N ALA A 106 16.02 9.97 16.24
CA ALA A 106 17.15 10.84 16.53
C ALA A 106 18.44 10.04 16.79
N LEU A 107 18.33 8.89 17.46
CA LEU A 107 19.48 8.01 17.69
C LEU A 107 20.04 7.46 16.38
N HIS A 108 19.19 6.95 15.49
CA HIS A 108 19.61 6.46 14.17
C HIS A 108 20.17 7.59 13.30
N GLN A 109 19.52 8.76 13.27
CA GLN A 109 20.01 9.94 12.56
C GLN A 109 21.40 10.37 13.01
N LYS A 110 21.65 10.38 14.33
CA LYS A 110 22.96 10.70 14.87
C LYS A 110 24.02 9.73 14.37
N ALA A 111 23.73 8.43 14.35
CA ALA A 111 24.65 7.44 13.80
C ALA A 111 24.90 7.64 12.29
N VAL A 112 23.89 8.01 11.50
CA VAL A 112 24.09 8.31 10.06
C VAL A 112 24.95 9.56 9.86
N ALA A 113 24.67 10.62 10.61
CA ALA A 113 25.37 11.90 10.49
C ALA A 113 26.83 11.83 10.98
N HIS A 114 27.14 10.89 11.87
CA HIS A 114 28.45 10.73 12.48
C HIS A 114 28.95 9.27 12.34
N PRO A 115 29.38 8.86 11.12
CA PRO A 115 29.86 7.49 10.88
C PRO A 115 31.07 7.12 11.75
N ASP A 116 31.87 8.10 12.16
CA ASP A 116 33.07 7.91 13.00
C ASP A 116 32.77 7.90 14.52
N ASP A 117 31.56 8.27 14.94
CA ASP A 117 31.14 8.22 16.35
C ASP A 117 30.76 6.77 16.73
N ALA A 118 31.76 6.00 17.17
CA ALA A 118 31.62 4.59 17.54
C ALA A 118 30.51 4.34 18.57
N ASP A 119 30.30 5.28 19.51
CA ASP A 119 29.26 5.19 20.52
C ASP A 119 27.86 5.36 19.90
N ALA A 120 27.70 6.34 19.00
CA ALA A 120 26.45 6.50 18.24
C ALA A 120 26.14 5.29 17.36
N GLN A 121 27.16 4.73 16.68
CA GLN A 121 27.02 3.49 15.89
C GLN A 121 26.53 2.33 16.76
N ALA A 122 27.20 2.11 17.89
CA ALA A 122 26.92 0.99 18.76
C ALA A 122 25.55 1.13 19.46
N ALA A 123 25.14 2.35 19.81
CA ALA A 123 23.81 2.65 20.35
C ALA A 123 22.69 2.37 19.34
N SER A 124 22.84 2.90 18.11
CA SER A 124 21.90 2.69 17.00
C SER A 124 21.75 1.21 16.66
N LEU A 125 22.86 0.47 16.65
CA LEU A 125 22.87 -0.98 16.43
C LEU A 125 22.15 -1.75 17.53
N THR A 126 22.40 -1.40 18.79
CA THR A 126 21.68 -2.02 19.92
C THR A 126 20.17 -1.79 19.80
N LEU A 127 19.77 -0.58 19.40
CA LEU A 127 18.37 -0.26 19.11
C LEU A 127 17.82 -1.13 17.98
N TRP A 128 18.48 -1.20 16.82
CA TRP A 128 18.04 -2.06 15.70
C TRP A 128 17.81 -3.52 16.09
N ARG A 129 18.67 -4.10 16.94
CA ARG A 129 18.48 -5.47 17.45
C ARG A 129 17.23 -5.58 18.33
N ALA A 130 17.01 -4.62 19.23
CA ALA A 130 15.82 -4.59 20.08
C ALA A 130 14.54 -4.39 19.25
N GLU A 131 14.56 -3.51 18.24
CA GLU A 131 13.45 -3.31 17.31
C GLU A 131 13.14 -4.59 16.52
N ALA A 132 14.15 -5.23 15.93
CA ALA A 132 13.97 -6.47 15.18
C ALA A 132 13.45 -7.61 16.07
N GLN A 133 13.90 -7.68 17.32
CA GLN A 133 13.42 -8.66 18.29
C GLN A 133 11.95 -8.42 18.67
N ALA A 134 11.57 -7.16 18.94
CA ALA A 134 10.20 -6.79 19.26
C ALA A 134 9.26 -7.05 18.06
N TRP A 135 9.71 -6.68 16.86
CA TRP A 135 9.03 -6.97 15.61
C TRP A 135 8.79 -8.48 15.44
N ALA A 136 9.83 -9.27 15.70
CA ALA A 136 9.77 -10.72 15.56
C ALA A 136 8.82 -11.37 16.55
N ALA A 137 8.87 -10.96 17.82
CA ALA A 137 7.95 -11.44 18.84
C ALA A 137 6.48 -11.14 18.48
N ALA A 138 6.20 -9.93 18.01
CA ALA A 138 4.84 -9.52 17.62
C ALA A 138 4.34 -10.19 16.32
N ASN A 139 5.23 -10.75 15.50
CA ASN A 139 4.90 -11.46 14.27
C ASN A 139 5.04 -12.98 14.39
N GLY A 140 5.06 -13.52 15.61
CA GLY A 140 5.06 -14.97 15.85
C GLY A 140 6.28 -15.69 15.27
N ALA A 141 7.47 -15.06 15.31
CA ALA A 141 8.70 -15.65 14.82
C ALA A 141 8.97 -17.01 15.48
N ALA A 142 9.33 -18.03 14.70
CA ALA A 142 9.75 -19.29 15.27
C ALA A 142 10.99 -19.11 16.17
N PRO A 143 11.08 -19.86 17.28
CA PRO A 143 12.26 -19.85 18.15
C PRO A 143 13.56 -20.26 17.45
N SER A 144 13.46 -20.98 16.34
CA SER A 144 14.58 -21.46 15.53
C SER A 144 15.24 -20.39 14.68
N LEU A 145 14.58 -19.24 14.44
CA LEU A 145 15.17 -18.15 13.67
C LEU A 145 16.26 -17.46 14.49
N ASP A 146 17.47 -17.38 13.95
CA ASP A 146 18.58 -16.69 14.59
C ASP A 146 18.42 -15.16 14.53
N GLU A 147 19.15 -14.46 15.40
CA GLU A 147 19.08 -13.00 15.50
C GLU A 147 19.46 -12.30 14.17
N ALA A 148 20.46 -12.86 13.47
CA ALA A 148 20.92 -12.37 12.18
C ALA A 148 19.82 -12.33 11.13
N THR A 149 19.09 -13.45 10.98
CA THR A 149 18.00 -13.56 10.00
C THR A 149 16.84 -12.64 10.38
N ARG A 150 16.48 -12.56 11.67
CA ARG A 150 15.43 -11.63 12.15
C ARG A 150 15.78 -10.17 11.83
N LEU A 151 17.02 -9.77 12.11
CA LEU A 151 17.49 -8.41 11.85
C LEU A 151 17.54 -8.10 10.35
N GLN A 152 18.06 -9.00 9.53
CA GLN A 152 18.08 -8.81 8.07
C GLN A 152 16.65 -8.72 7.50
N ALA A 153 15.74 -9.59 7.93
CA ALA A 153 14.35 -9.55 7.50
C ALA A 153 13.64 -8.24 7.88
N TYR A 154 13.94 -7.70 9.07
CA TYR A 154 13.45 -6.41 9.55
C TYR A 154 14.00 -5.24 8.73
N LEU A 155 15.30 -5.22 8.46
CA LEU A 155 15.92 -4.17 7.64
C LEU A 155 15.46 -4.22 6.17
N ASP A 156 15.29 -5.42 5.62
CA ASP A 156 14.72 -5.59 4.28
C ASP A 156 13.29 -5.05 4.21
N LEU A 157 12.52 -5.15 5.30
CA LEU A 157 11.18 -4.56 5.36
C LEU A 157 11.25 -3.04 5.34
N TRP A 158 12.10 -2.44 6.17
CA TRP A 158 12.33 -1.00 6.15
C TRP A 158 12.75 -0.51 4.77
N LYS A 159 13.68 -1.21 4.11
CA LYS A 159 14.13 -0.87 2.75
C LYS A 159 12.96 -0.90 1.75
N LEU A 160 12.19 -1.99 1.72
CA LEU A 160 11.05 -2.15 0.81
C LEU A 160 9.95 -1.13 1.06
N ALA A 161 9.82 -0.66 2.29
CA ALA A 161 8.72 0.18 2.68
C ALA A 161 9.07 1.68 2.52
N LEU A 162 10.34 2.06 2.66
CA LEU A 162 10.83 3.40 2.31
C LEU A 162 11.05 3.60 0.81
N ASP A 163 11.55 2.57 0.13
CA ASP A 163 11.81 2.58 -1.30
C ASP A 163 10.99 1.47 -1.97
N PRO A 164 9.65 1.63 -2.02
CA PRO A 164 8.81 0.65 -2.67
C PRO A 164 9.15 0.60 -4.17
N PRO A 165 9.33 -0.59 -4.76
CA PRO A 165 9.57 -0.72 -6.18
C PRO A 165 8.42 -0.09 -6.96
N ALA A 166 8.75 0.72 -7.96
CA ALA A 166 7.76 1.30 -8.85
C ALA A 166 6.95 0.17 -9.52
N PRO A 167 5.61 0.27 -9.59
CA PRO A 167 4.83 -0.69 -10.35
C PRO A 167 5.23 -0.61 -11.83
N PRO A 168 5.19 -1.73 -12.58
CA PRO A 168 5.55 -1.72 -13.99
C PRO A 168 4.56 -0.84 -14.77
N ALA A 169 5.08 0.20 -15.41
CA ALA A 169 4.32 1.16 -16.22
C ALA A 169 4.79 1.12 -17.67
N PHE A 170 4.73 -0.06 -18.28
CA PHE A 170 5.21 -0.24 -19.65
C PHE A 170 4.31 0.46 -20.67
N LEU A 171 4.95 1.09 -21.65
CA LEU A 171 4.32 1.76 -22.77
C LEU A 171 4.26 0.83 -23.97
N THR A 172 3.14 0.84 -24.70
CA THR A 172 3.05 0.11 -25.97
C THR A 172 4.01 0.73 -26.99
N ARG A 173 4.44 -0.01 -28.01
CA ARG A 173 5.32 0.54 -29.06
C ARG A 173 4.74 1.80 -29.72
N ARG A 174 3.41 1.89 -29.84
CA ARG A 174 2.70 3.07 -30.35
C ARG A 174 2.82 4.26 -29.40
N ASP A 175 2.69 4.03 -28.11
CA ASP A 175 2.82 5.10 -27.10
C ASP A 175 4.27 5.59 -27.02
N VAL A 176 5.25 4.69 -27.08
CA VAL A 176 6.68 5.04 -27.19
C VAL A 176 6.94 5.88 -28.44
N ALA A 177 6.36 5.52 -29.60
CA ALA A 177 6.47 6.31 -30.83
C ALA A 177 5.85 7.71 -30.67
N ARG A 178 4.71 7.82 -29.98
CA ARG A 178 4.06 9.11 -29.69
C ARG A 178 4.91 9.99 -28.78
N GLU A 179 5.46 9.44 -27.70
CA GLU A 179 6.37 10.18 -26.82
C GLU A 179 7.62 10.63 -27.56
N TYR A 180 8.20 9.76 -28.38
CA TYR A 180 9.35 10.09 -29.22
C TYR A 180 9.04 11.22 -30.22
N LEU A 181 7.88 11.18 -30.88
CA LEU A 181 7.43 12.25 -31.78
C LEU A 181 7.29 13.59 -31.04
N LEU A 182 6.70 13.58 -29.85
CA LEU A 182 6.53 14.78 -29.01
C LEU A 182 7.89 15.35 -28.55
N GLU A 183 8.84 14.48 -28.20
CA GLU A 183 10.20 14.88 -27.84
C GLU A 183 10.94 15.53 -29.03
N ARG A 184 10.85 14.93 -30.23
CA ARG A 184 11.41 15.52 -31.45
C ARG A 184 10.80 16.88 -31.76
N ALA A 185 9.48 17.01 -31.65
CA ALA A 185 8.78 18.27 -31.86
C ALA A 185 9.24 19.34 -30.86
N ARG A 186 9.37 19.00 -29.56
CA ARG A 186 9.84 19.92 -28.52
C ARG A 186 11.29 20.38 -28.72
N THR A 187 12.13 19.50 -29.27
CA THR A 187 13.55 19.79 -29.54
C THR A 187 13.78 20.47 -30.89
N GLY A 188 12.72 20.77 -31.64
CA GLY A 188 12.81 21.38 -32.98
C GLY A 188 13.40 20.45 -34.04
N GLN A 189 13.52 19.15 -33.75
CA GLN A 189 13.95 18.18 -34.74
C GLN A 189 12.86 17.97 -35.78
N SER A 190 13.26 17.79 -37.05
CA SER A 190 12.30 17.53 -38.13
C SER A 190 11.49 16.27 -37.83
N ILE A 191 10.16 16.42 -38.00
CA ILE A 191 9.14 15.36 -37.93
C ILE A 191 8.62 14.98 -39.34
N ALA A 192 9.28 15.46 -40.40
CA ALA A 192 8.83 15.23 -41.76
C ALA A 192 9.03 13.77 -42.20
N ILE A 193 7.99 13.16 -42.77
CA ILE A 193 8.01 11.79 -43.31
C ILE A 193 8.54 11.78 -44.76
N ALA A 194 8.38 12.88 -45.49
CA ALA A 194 8.77 13.01 -46.90
C ALA A 194 9.92 14.00 -47.07
N ALA A 195 10.79 13.73 -48.04
CA ALA A 195 11.87 14.63 -48.42
C ALA A 195 11.36 15.98 -48.97
N THR A 196 10.14 15.99 -49.53
CA THR A 196 9.44 17.19 -50.00
C THR A 196 8.31 17.57 -49.04
N PRO A 197 8.23 18.84 -48.61
CA PRO A 197 7.16 19.30 -47.73
C PRO A 197 5.81 19.26 -48.46
N SER A 198 4.88 18.46 -47.94
CA SER A 198 3.48 18.49 -48.35
C SER A 198 2.78 19.70 -47.70
N MET A 199 1.94 20.42 -48.46
CA MET A 199 1.08 21.46 -47.90
C MET A 199 -0.07 20.90 -47.06
N GLN A 200 -0.40 19.61 -47.22
CA GLN A 200 -1.42 18.96 -46.41
C GLN A 200 -0.83 18.53 -45.06
N ALA A 201 -1.50 18.91 -43.98
CA ALA A 201 -1.16 18.48 -42.63
C ALA A 201 -1.23 16.95 -42.53
N VAL A 202 -0.12 16.33 -42.16
CA VAL A 202 -0.09 14.88 -41.96
C VAL A 202 -0.78 14.55 -40.64
N PRO A 203 -1.76 13.62 -40.62
CA PRO A 203 -2.39 13.19 -39.37
C PRO A 203 -1.34 12.65 -38.38
N VAL A 204 -1.47 13.01 -37.10
CA VAL A 204 -0.55 12.55 -36.03
C VAL A 204 -0.44 11.03 -35.98
N GLU A 205 -1.54 10.32 -36.24
CA GLU A 205 -1.53 8.86 -36.22
C GLU A 205 -0.71 8.25 -37.38
N ALA A 206 -0.64 8.92 -38.53
CA ALA A 206 0.23 8.51 -39.64
C ALA A 206 1.71 8.76 -39.31
N LEU A 207 2.01 9.86 -38.58
CA LEU A 207 3.35 10.12 -38.03
C LEU A 207 3.75 9.04 -37.03
N VAL A 208 2.87 8.69 -36.10
CA VAL A 208 3.11 7.62 -35.12
C VAL A 208 3.37 6.30 -35.82
N ASP A 209 2.55 5.91 -36.81
CA ASP A 209 2.75 4.67 -37.58
C ASP A 209 4.10 4.65 -38.31
N HIS A 210 4.54 5.78 -38.87
CA HIS A 210 5.86 5.90 -39.49
C HIS A 210 6.98 5.74 -38.47
N TYR A 211 6.92 6.47 -37.35
CA TYR A 211 7.96 6.43 -36.32
C TYR A 211 8.03 5.11 -35.57
N MET A 212 6.94 4.34 -35.50
CA MET A 212 6.98 3.00 -34.95
C MET A 212 8.07 2.14 -35.62
N GLU A 213 8.33 2.32 -36.92
CA GLU A 213 9.34 1.57 -37.68
C GLU A 213 10.78 1.99 -37.44
N THR A 214 11.00 3.10 -36.72
CA THR A 214 12.36 3.58 -36.48
C THR A 214 13.11 2.70 -35.47
N PRO A 215 14.41 2.45 -35.70
CA PRO A 215 15.29 1.76 -34.75
C PRO A 215 15.19 2.29 -33.32
N GLU A 216 15.14 3.61 -33.15
CA GLU A 216 15.14 4.27 -31.85
C GLU A 216 13.88 3.93 -31.04
N VAL A 217 12.71 3.89 -31.69
CA VAL A 217 11.46 3.50 -31.02
C VAL A 217 11.50 2.02 -30.62
N ARG A 218 12.08 1.13 -31.44
CA ARG A 218 12.22 -0.29 -31.09
C ARG A 218 13.17 -0.48 -29.91
N VAL A 219 14.33 0.18 -29.92
CA VAL A 219 15.29 0.15 -28.80
C VAL A 219 14.65 0.67 -27.52
N ARG A 220 13.93 1.80 -27.57
CA ARG A 220 13.22 2.34 -26.40
C ARG A 220 12.12 1.39 -25.91
N TYR A 221 11.37 0.80 -26.84
CA TYR A 221 10.32 -0.14 -26.51
C TYR A 221 10.85 -1.37 -25.78
N TYR A 222 11.96 -1.96 -26.22
CA TYR A 222 12.54 -3.12 -25.53
C TYR A 222 13.35 -2.73 -24.29
N GLY A 223 14.05 -1.60 -24.34
CA GLY A 223 14.87 -1.06 -23.27
C GLY A 223 14.10 -0.91 -21.96
N GLN A 224 12.87 -0.41 -22.01
CA GLN A 224 12.04 -0.23 -20.79
C GLN A 224 11.86 -1.53 -19.97
N PHE A 225 11.83 -2.70 -20.62
CA PHE A 225 11.68 -3.97 -19.91
C PHE A 225 12.99 -4.41 -19.28
N ALA A 226 14.11 -4.30 -20.01
CA ALA A 226 15.42 -4.62 -19.48
C ALA A 226 15.77 -3.70 -18.31
N ASP A 227 15.51 -2.40 -18.45
CA ASP A 227 15.71 -1.40 -17.41
C ASP A 227 14.89 -1.76 -16.16
N TYR A 228 13.61 -2.10 -16.32
CA TYR A 228 12.76 -2.52 -15.21
C TYR A 228 13.22 -3.83 -14.57
N VAL A 229 13.58 -4.84 -15.38
CA VAL A 229 14.06 -6.14 -14.91
C VAL A 229 15.33 -5.97 -14.08
N ASN A 230 16.25 -5.12 -14.53
CA ASN A 230 17.51 -4.88 -13.85
C ASN A 230 17.33 -4.03 -12.58
N ALA A 231 16.45 -3.02 -12.60
CA ALA A 231 16.31 -2.08 -11.49
C ALA A 231 15.30 -2.53 -10.42
N HIS A 232 14.22 -3.23 -10.79
CA HIS A 232 13.04 -3.35 -9.91
C HIS A 232 12.54 -4.79 -9.71
N LEU A 233 12.84 -5.74 -10.59
CA LEU A 233 12.25 -7.09 -10.53
C LEU A 233 12.50 -7.82 -9.21
N ASP A 234 13.71 -7.76 -8.66
CA ASP A 234 14.06 -8.41 -7.40
C ASP A 234 13.26 -7.83 -6.23
N HIS A 235 13.27 -6.50 -6.07
CA HIS A 235 12.50 -5.81 -5.03
C HIS A 235 11.00 -6.05 -5.19
N PHE A 236 10.47 -5.98 -6.41
CA PHE A 236 9.06 -6.25 -6.71
C PHE A 236 8.66 -7.68 -6.35
N SER A 237 9.50 -8.66 -6.67
CA SER A 237 9.26 -10.08 -6.36
C SER A 237 9.27 -10.33 -4.85
N LYS A 238 10.22 -9.72 -4.12
CA LYS A 238 10.29 -9.76 -2.65
C LYS A 238 9.04 -9.16 -2.02
N LEU A 239 8.66 -7.94 -2.43
CA LEU A 239 7.49 -7.25 -1.90
C LEU A 239 6.21 -8.04 -2.17
N SER A 240 6.05 -8.56 -3.38
CA SER A 240 4.87 -9.37 -3.77
C SER A 240 4.78 -10.67 -2.98
N ALA A 241 5.92 -11.36 -2.76
CA ALA A 241 5.97 -12.56 -1.93
C ALA A 241 5.48 -12.29 -0.50
N ILE A 242 5.93 -11.18 0.10
CA ILE A 242 5.53 -10.78 1.44
C ILE A 242 4.03 -10.39 1.47
N ALA A 243 3.55 -9.68 0.45
CA ALA A 243 2.15 -9.26 0.33
C ALA A 243 1.21 -10.46 0.35
N ASP A 244 1.53 -11.45 -0.46
CA ASP A 244 0.66 -12.58 -0.70
C ASP A 244 0.72 -13.58 0.46
N ALA A 245 1.88 -13.73 1.10
CA ALA A 245 1.99 -14.45 2.37
C ALA A 245 1.11 -13.80 3.46
N ALA A 246 1.18 -12.47 3.62
CA ALA A 246 0.36 -11.75 4.58
C ALA A 246 -1.15 -11.88 4.26
N ALA A 247 -1.53 -11.84 2.98
CA ALA A 247 -2.91 -12.06 2.55
C ALA A 247 -3.40 -13.48 2.84
N ALA A 248 -2.51 -14.48 2.80
CA ALA A 248 -2.77 -15.86 3.22
C ALA A 248 -2.71 -16.05 4.75
N GLY A 249 -2.56 -14.96 5.51
CA GLY A 249 -2.39 -14.97 6.95
C GLY A 249 -1.04 -15.55 7.40
N VAL A 250 -0.12 -15.89 6.50
CA VAL A 250 1.21 -16.39 6.85
C VAL A 250 2.08 -15.21 7.32
N HIS A 251 2.56 -15.29 8.56
CA HIS A 251 3.41 -14.23 9.12
C HIS A 251 4.68 -14.10 8.29
N ARG A 252 5.13 -12.86 8.06
CA ARG A 252 6.29 -12.61 7.20
C ARG A 252 7.55 -13.38 7.61
N LEU A 253 7.81 -13.50 8.92
CA LEU A 253 8.99 -14.19 9.41
C LEU A 253 8.97 -15.70 9.17
N ARG A 254 7.78 -16.28 8.97
CA ARG A 254 7.66 -17.68 8.54
C ARG A 254 8.31 -17.93 7.19
N LEU A 255 8.42 -16.90 6.34
CA LEU A 255 9.11 -17.02 5.07
C LEU A 255 10.62 -17.24 5.25
N GLU A 256 11.20 -16.82 6.36
CA GLU A 256 12.64 -17.03 6.62
C GLU A 256 12.95 -18.43 7.18
N GLU A 257 11.92 -19.20 7.55
CA GLU A 257 12.09 -20.54 8.09
C GLU A 257 12.44 -21.55 6.99
N VAL A 258 13.24 -22.56 7.37
CA VAL A 258 13.45 -23.76 6.57
C VAL A 258 12.40 -24.79 6.98
N PRO A 259 11.54 -25.26 6.06
CA PRO A 259 10.55 -26.29 6.36
C PRO A 259 11.21 -27.56 6.87
N ARG A 260 10.48 -28.31 7.71
CA ARG A 260 10.89 -29.64 8.16
C ARG A 260 10.95 -30.62 6.98
N ARG A 261 9.94 -30.57 6.12
CA ARG A 261 9.82 -31.40 4.91
C ARG A 261 9.24 -30.55 3.78
N MET A 262 9.63 -30.88 2.55
CA MET A 262 9.13 -30.19 1.37
C MET A 262 8.93 -31.19 0.23
N TRP A 263 7.82 -31.05 -0.49
CA TRP A 263 7.50 -31.86 -1.66
C TRP A 263 7.32 -30.97 -2.87
N HIS A 264 7.89 -31.39 -3.99
CA HIS A 264 7.66 -30.80 -5.30
C HIS A 264 6.54 -31.57 -5.99
N ILE A 265 5.45 -30.88 -6.31
CA ILE A 265 4.35 -31.37 -7.13
C ILE A 265 4.70 -31.02 -8.57
N SER A 266 5.20 -31.99 -9.33
CA SER A 266 5.63 -31.78 -10.72
C SER A 266 4.44 -31.59 -11.65
N SER A 267 3.30 -32.19 -11.33
CA SER A 267 2.04 -31.99 -12.06
C SER A 267 0.83 -32.21 -11.16
N LEU A 268 -0.13 -31.30 -11.29
CA LEU A 268 -1.47 -31.40 -10.74
C LEU A 268 -2.44 -31.16 -11.89
N ILE A 269 -3.04 -32.23 -12.38
CA ILE A 269 -3.89 -32.19 -13.59
C ILE A 269 -5.33 -32.51 -13.18
N ALA A 270 -6.24 -31.61 -13.52
CA ALA A 270 -7.67 -31.81 -13.34
C ALA A 270 -8.28 -32.37 -14.62
N TYR A 271 -8.97 -33.50 -14.50
CA TYR A 271 -9.69 -34.16 -15.57
C TYR A 271 -11.20 -34.06 -15.36
N PRO A 272 -11.99 -33.93 -16.44
CA PRO A 272 -13.43 -34.09 -16.36
C PRO A 272 -13.75 -35.52 -15.89
N ALA A 273 -14.84 -35.67 -15.14
CA ALA A 273 -15.21 -36.96 -14.57
C ALA A 273 -15.37 -38.04 -15.66
N GLY A 274 -14.79 -39.21 -15.43
CA GLY A 274 -14.81 -40.32 -16.38
C GLY A 274 -13.77 -40.24 -17.49
N ALA A 275 -12.90 -39.22 -17.51
CA ALA A 275 -11.83 -39.13 -18.50
C ALA A 275 -10.88 -40.34 -18.44
N HIS A 276 -10.58 -40.87 -17.25
CA HIS A 276 -9.77 -42.09 -17.07
C HIS A 276 -10.32 -43.33 -17.80
N LYS A 277 -11.60 -43.32 -18.23
CA LYS A 277 -12.22 -44.41 -18.98
C LYS A 277 -11.95 -44.31 -20.48
N LEU A 278 -11.33 -43.23 -20.96
CA LEU A 278 -10.97 -43.08 -22.35
C LEU A 278 -9.75 -43.95 -22.68
N PRO A 279 -9.77 -44.71 -23.79
CA PRO A 279 -8.76 -45.72 -24.10
C PRO A 279 -7.38 -45.18 -24.54
N SER A 280 -7.15 -43.86 -24.58
CA SER A 280 -5.85 -43.29 -24.98
C SER A 280 -5.34 -42.19 -24.04
N GLY A 281 -4.11 -42.39 -23.54
CA GLY A 281 -3.39 -41.40 -22.72
C GLY A 281 -3.14 -40.06 -23.43
N ALA A 282 -3.02 -40.06 -24.76
CA ALA A 282 -2.82 -38.83 -25.54
C ALA A 282 -4.03 -37.88 -25.50
N LEU A 283 -5.26 -38.38 -25.43
CA LEU A 283 -6.45 -37.54 -25.29
C LEU A 283 -6.57 -36.97 -23.87
N LEU A 284 -6.15 -37.74 -22.86
CA LEU A 284 -6.11 -37.29 -21.47
C LEU A 284 -5.22 -36.05 -21.33
N ASP A 285 -4.00 -36.07 -21.83
CA ASP A 285 -3.08 -34.93 -21.71
C ASP A 285 -3.62 -33.63 -22.33
N THR A 286 -4.41 -33.73 -23.41
CA THR A 286 -5.04 -32.56 -24.03
C THR A 286 -6.26 -32.01 -23.29
N LEU A 287 -6.96 -32.86 -22.54
CA LEU A 287 -8.17 -32.49 -21.79
C LEU A 287 -7.86 -32.02 -20.37
N GLY A 288 -6.69 -32.39 -19.85
CA GLY A 288 -6.25 -32.04 -18.51
C GLY A 288 -5.92 -30.56 -18.36
N ARG A 289 -6.52 -29.89 -17.37
CA ARG A 289 -6.09 -28.55 -16.98
C ARG A 289 -4.95 -28.66 -15.98
N SER A 290 -3.72 -28.41 -16.44
CA SER A 290 -2.56 -28.32 -15.54
C SER A 290 -2.65 -27.08 -14.66
N LEU A 291 -2.43 -27.25 -13.35
CA LEU A 291 -2.29 -26.17 -12.39
C LEU A 291 -0.82 -25.72 -12.21
N GLY A 292 0.10 -26.26 -13.01
CA GLY A 292 1.53 -25.94 -12.97
C GLY A 292 2.29 -26.65 -11.85
N PRO A 293 3.63 -26.55 -11.84
CA PRO A 293 4.44 -27.08 -10.75
C PRO A 293 4.15 -26.32 -9.45
N SER A 294 4.06 -27.02 -8.33
CA SER A 294 3.84 -26.39 -7.03
C SER A 294 4.60 -27.10 -5.93
N TYR A 295 4.61 -26.54 -4.73
CA TYR A 295 5.33 -27.09 -3.60
C TYR A 295 4.44 -27.14 -2.37
N VAL A 296 4.67 -28.16 -1.56
CA VAL A 296 4.08 -28.27 -0.23
C VAL A 296 5.22 -28.26 0.77
N ALA A 297 5.11 -27.43 1.81
CA ALA A 297 6.09 -27.30 2.86
C ALA A 297 5.43 -27.62 4.21
N GLU A 298 6.02 -28.53 4.98
CA GLU A 298 5.66 -28.80 6.37
C GLU A 298 6.55 -27.96 7.29
N MET A 299 5.95 -27.09 8.09
CA MET A 299 6.63 -26.20 9.02
C MET A 299 7.00 -26.94 10.33
N ALA A 300 7.84 -26.33 11.16
CA ALA A 300 8.31 -26.93 12.41
C ALA A 300 7.19 -27.22 13.43
N ASP A 301 6.11 -26.43 13.38
CA ASP A 301 4.90 -26.58 14.19
C ASP A 301 3.84 -27.50 13.57
N GLY A 302 4.16 -28.16 12.44
CA GLY A 302 3.25 -29.06 11.74
C GLY A 302 2.22 -28.36 10.83
N GLU A 303 2.27 -27.03 10.71
CA GLU A 303 1.48 -26.31 9.70
C GLU A 303 1.96 -26.66 8.29
N PHE A 304 1.04 -26.76 7.33
CA PHE A 304 1.37 -27.02 5.94
C PHE A 304 1.08 -25.80 5.07
N LEU A 305 2.04 -25.44 4.22
CA LEU A 305 1.93 -24.35 3.27
C LEU A 305 1.99 -24.90 1.84
N HIS A 306 1.11 -24.41 0.98
CA HIS A 306 1.16 -24.63 -0.47
C HIS A 306 1.75 -23.39 -1.15
N ILE A 307 2.63 -23.62 -2.11
CA ILE A 307 3.30 -22.59 -2.91
C ILE A 307 3.08 -22.93 -4.38
N ASP A 308 2.28 -22.14 -5.08
CA ASP A 308 2.00 -22.39 -6.51
C ASP A 308 3.17 -22.00 -7.43
N ALA A 309 3.03 -22.28 -8.73
CA ALA A 309 4.03 -21.92 -9.75
C ALA A 309 4.34 -20.42 -9.81
N GLY A 310 3.38 -19.59 -9.39
CA GLY A 310 3.51 -18.14 -9.30
C GLY A 310 4.18 -17.66 -8.02
N GLY A 311 4.51 -18.56 -7.08
CA GLY A 311 4.98 -18.22 -5.74
C GLY A 311 3.89 -17.64 -4.83
N LYS A 312 2.62 -17.98 -5.06
CA LYS A 312 1.52 -17.66 -4.15
C LYS A 312 1.47 -18.68 -3.04
N VAL A 313 1.43 -18.17 -1.81
CA VAL A 313 1.37 -18.99 -0.61
C VAL A 313 -0.08 -19.15 -0.18
N ALA A 314 -0.46 -20.35 0.24
CA ALA A 314 -1.72 -20.63 0.90
C ALA A 314 -1.48 -21.57 2.09
N ARG A 315 -2.18 -21.33 3.20
CA ARG A 315 -2.22 -22.28 4.33
C ARG A 315 -3.10 -23.47 3.95
N LEU A 316 -2.61 -24.68 4.17
CA LEU A 316 -3.36 -25.90 3.97
C LEU A 316 -4.03 -26.32 5.28
N GLY A 317 -5.33 -26.64 5.21
CA GLY A 317 -6.08 -27.13 6.35
C GLY A 317 -5.80 -28.61 6.63
N GLY A 318 -5.40 -28.92 7.87
CA GLY A 318 -5.21 -30.28 8.36
C GLY A 318 -3.86 -30.90 7.97
N THR A 319 -3.66 -32.17 8.36
CA THR A 319 -2.46 -32.93 8.01
C THR A 319 -2.55 -33.42 6.58
N VAL A 320 -1.64 -32.98 5.71
CA VAL A 320 -1.56 -33.44 4.31
C VAL A 320 -0.49 -34.50 4.08
N ALA A 321 0.31 -34.82 5.10
CA ALA A 321 1.24 -35.94 5.08
C ALA A 321 0.76 -37.04 6.03
N ASN A 322 0.99 -38.30 5.66
CA ASN A 322 0.71 -39.46 6.51
C ASN A 322 1.78 -39.60 7.62
N GLU A 323 1.58 -40.56 8.53
CA GLU A 323 2.51 -40.81 9.64
C GLU A 323 3.93 -41.19 9.17
N ALA A 324 4.04 -41.80 7.98
CA ALA A 324 5.30 -42.12 7.33
C ALA A 324 6.00 -40.89 6.69
N GLY A 325 5.37 -39.71 6.74
CA GLY A 325 5.90 -38.49 6.13
C GLY A 325 5.77 -38.42 4.62
N GLN A 326 4.90 -39.23 4.02
CA GLN A 326 4.58 -39.15 2.60
C GLN A 326 3.36 -38.24 2.42
N LEU A 327 3.38 -37.41 1.39
CA LEU A 327 2.25 -36.56 1.03
C LEU A 327 1.05 -37.44 0.65
N ASP A 328 -0.12 -37.20 1.24
CA ASP A 328 -1.39 -37.83 0.85
C ASP A 328 -2.07 -36.93 -0.21
N PRO A 329 -2.13 -37.36 -1.49
CA PRO A 329 -2.80 -36.59 -2.54
C PRO A 329 -4.26 -36.27 -2.21
N GLY A 330 -4.98 -37.18 -1.56
CA GLY A 330 -6.38 -36.97 -1.20
C GLY A 330 -6.54 -35.87 -0.16
N ALA A 331 -5.70 -35.85 0.88
CA ALA A 331 -5.69 -34.79 1.87
C ALA A 331 -5.28 -33.44 1.27
N LEU A 332 -4.26 -33.43 0.41
CA LEU A 332 -3.84 -32.23 -0.31
C LEU A 332 -4.99 -31.64 -1.13
N LEU A 333 -5.65 -32.44 -1.97
CA LEU A 333 -6.76 -31.99 -2.82
C LEU A 333 -7.94 -31.44 -2.01
N ARG A 334 -8.25 -32.05 -0.86
CA ARG A 334 -9.27 -31.54 0.08
C ARG A 334 -8.85 -30.21 0.69
N SER A 335 -7.60 -30.09 1.13
CA SER A 335 -7.07 -28.85 1.73
C SER A 335 -7.04 -27.68 0.74
N LEU A 336 -6.89 -27.96 -0.56
CA LEU A 336 -6.99 -26.98 -1.64
C LEU A 336 -8.43 -26.67 -2.06
N GLY A 337 -9.43 -27.35 -1.48
CA GLY A 337 -10.84 -27.19 -1.85
C GLY A 337 -11.20 -27.76 -3.22
N LEU A 338 -10.36 -28.61 -3.79
CA LEU A 338 -10.57 -29.22 -5.12
C LEU A 338 -11.45 -30.47 -5.05
N VAL A 339 -11.48 -31.13 -3.90
CA VAL A 339 -12.32 -32.30 -3.62
C VAL A 339 -13.13 -32.02 -2.35
N ALA A 340 -14.41 -32.34 -2.38
CA ALA A 340 -15.27 -32.20 -1.22
C ALA A 340 -14.77 -33.07 -0.05
N PRO A 341 -14.86 -32.60 1.21
CA PRO A 341 -14.60 -33.47 2.34
C PRO A 341 -15.51 -34.70 2.27
N PRO A 342 -15.03 -35.90 2.66
CA PRO A 342 -15.89 -37.07 2.73
C PRO A 342 -17.11 -36.68 3.57
N ALA A 343 -18.32 -36.93 3.04
CA ALA A 343 -19.54 -36.65 3.77
C ALA A 343 -19.38 -37.31 5.14
N SER A 344 -19.32 -36.49 6.20
CA SER A 344 -19.25 -37.01 7.57
C SER A 344 -20.34 -38.06 7.66
N PRO A 345 -20.01 -39.32 8.03
CA PRO A 345 -21.00 -40.37 8.09
C PRO A 345 -22.11 -39.82 8.96
N ALA A 346 -23.27 -39.58 8.35
CA ALA A 346 -24.39 -38.99 9.05
C ALA A 346 -24.56 -39.82 10.33
N PRO A 347 -24.57 -39.19 11.52
CA PRO A 347 -24.68 -39.95 12.77
C PRO A 347 -25.86 -40.88 12.58
N ALA A 348 -25.60 -42.19 12.63
CA ALA A 348 -26.57 -43.21 12.28
C ALA A 348 -27.85 -42.88 13.04
N ALA A 349 -28.83 -42.34 12.33
CA ALA A 349 -30.00 -41.75 12.93
C ALA A 349 -30.77 -42.91 13.54
N SER A 350 -30.53 -43.11 14.83
CA SER A 350 -31.37 -43.86 15.74
C SER A 350 -32.59 -42.97 16.01
N ALA A 351 -33.32 -42.62 14.96
CA ALA A 351 -34.59 -41.94 15.07
C ALA A 351 -35.66 -43.03 15.21
N PRO A 352 -36.39 -43.09 16.34
CA PRO A 352 -37.53 -43.99 16.50
C PRO A 352 -38.62 -43.63 15.48
N GLY A 353 -39.31 -44.67 15.00
CA GLY A 353 -40.08 -44.68 13.74
C GLY A 353 -41.12 -43.57 13.53
N PRO A 354 -41.48 -43.30 12.26
CA PRO A 354 -42.44 -42.26 11.92
C PRO A 354 -43.87 -42.67 12.30
N LEU A 355 -44.58 -41.76 12.97
CA LEU A 355 -46.04 -41.80 13.08
C LEU A 355 -46.66 -41.63 11.68
N PRO A 356 -47.62 -42.48 11.28
CA PRO A 356 -48.34 -42.35 10.03
C PRO A 356 -49.38 -41.21 10.15
N GLY A 357 -49.38 -40.21 9.25
CA GLY A 357 -50.54 -39.30 9.22
C GLY A 357 -50.51 -38.00 8.44
N HIS A 358 -49.40 -37.47 7.92
CA HIS A 358 -49.43 -36.18 7.23
C HIS A 358 -48.83 -36.22 5.83
N ALA A 359 -49.72 -36.26 4.83
CA ALA A 359 -49.42 -36.05 3.43
C ALA A 359 -49.06 -34.56 3.21
N ALA A 360 -47.76 -34.30 3.03
CA ALA A 360 -47.27 -32.99 2.58
C ALA A 360 -47.32 -32.90 1.04
N PRO A 361 -47.58 -31.71 0.47
CA PRO A 361 -47.84 -31.52 -0.95
C PRO A 361 -46.60 -31.79 -1.81
N ALA A 362 -46.84 -32.50 -2.92
CA ALA A 362 -45.87 -32.96 -3.89
C ALA A 362 -45.41 -31.83 -4.83
N ASP A 363 -44.55 -30.94 -4.34
CA ASP A 363 -43.70 -30.11 -5.20
C ASP A 363 -42.23 -30.37 -4.83
N ALA A 364 -41.80 -31.60 -5.12
CA ALA A 364 -40.45 -32.07 -4.90
C ALA A 364 -39.52 -31.49 -5.99
N ALA A 365 -38.83 -30.40 -5.65
CA ALA A 365 -37.62 -29.97 -6.35
C ALA A 365 -36.69 -31.18 -6.49
N THR A 366 -36.53 -31.69 -7.72
CA THR A 366 -35.64 -32.81 -8.01
C THR A 366 -34.26 -32.45 -7.47
N PRO A 367 -33.69 -33.20 -6.51
CA PRO A 367 -32.38 -32.89 -5.97
C PRO A 367 -31.41 -32.87 -7.14
N ALA A 368 -30.79 -31.71 -7.38
CA ALA A 368 -29.86 -31.52 -8.49
C ALA A 368 -28.83 -32.65 -8.44
N ARG A 369 -28.85 -33.50 -9.47
CA ARG A 369 -27.99 -34.67 -9.57
C ARG A 369 -26.55 -34.20 -9.31
N PRO A 370 -25.83 -34.78 -8.33
CA PRO A 370 -24.50 -34.32 -7.97
C PRO A 370 -23.65 -34.29 -9.23
N ARG A 371 -23.10 -33.11 -9.57
CA ARG A 371 -22.17 -33.00 -10.70
C ARG A 371 -21.04 -33.99 -10.43
N PRO A 372 -20.68 -34.82 -11.42
CA PRO A 372 -19.63 -35.79 -11.21
C PRO A 372 -18.33 -35.02 -10.91
N ALA A 373 -17.69 -35.36 -9.80
CA ALA A 373 -16.51 -34.64 -9.32
C ALA A 373 -15.36 -34.79 -10.32
N ALA A 374 -14.62 -33.70 -10.55
CA ALA A 374 -13.39 -33.76 -11.34
C ALA A 374 -12.42 -34.77 -10.71
N GLU A 375 -11.69 -35.48 -11.55
CA GLU A 375 -10.65 -36.41 -11.13
C GLU A 375 -9.31 -35.71 -11.21
N TYR A 376 -8.43 -35.97 -10.24
CA TYR A 376 -7.14 -35.29 -10.17
C TYR A 376 -6.02 -36.31 -10.12
N ILE A 377 -4.98 -36.07 -10.92
CA ILE A 377 -3.71 -36.79 -10.82
C ILE A 377 -2.69 -35.84 -10.21
N VAL A 378 -2.06 -36.29 -9.12
CA VAL A 378 -1.03 -35.54 -8.40
C VAL A 378 0.27 -36.34 -8.47
N ASN A 379 1.24 -35.83 -9.20
CA ASN A 379 2.59 -36.39 -9.20
C ASN A 379 3.47 -35.52 -8.29
N HIS A 380 4.05 -36.14 -7.26
CA HIS A 380 4.90 -35.44 -6.31
C HIS A 380 6.16 -36.23 -5.97
N ALA A 381 7.22 -35.53 -5.59
CA ALA A 381 8.45 -36.10 -5.08
C ALA A 381 8.95 -35.30 -3.87
N PRO A 382 9.53 -35.94 -2.84
CA PRO A 382 10.20 -35.21 -1.77
C PRO A 382 11.39 -34.42 -2.37
N CYS A 383 11.65 -33.24 -1.82
CA CYS A 383 12.77 -32.40 -2.23
C CYS A 383 13.49 -31.83 -1.00
N ALA A 384 14.73 -31.39 -1.17
CA ALA A 384 15.50 -30.79 -0.09
C ALA A 384 14.80 -29.51 0.39
N PRO A 385 14.55 -29.35 1.70
CA PRO A 385 13.92 -28.15 2.21
C PRO A 385 14.86 -26.95 2.01
N VAL A 386 14.30 -25.87 1.50
CA VAL A 386 14.98 -24.59 1.29
C VAL A 386 14.23 -23.49 2.03
N THR A 387 14.88 -22.35 2.30
CA THR A 387 14.20 -21.20 2.90
C THR A 387 13.02 -20.78 2.04
N LEU A 388 11.85 -20.64 2.66
CA LEU A 388 10.62 -20.34 1.92
C LEU A 388 10.74 -19.05 1.12
N ARG A 389 11.36 -18.02 1.70
CA ARG A 389 11.54 -16.71 1.08
C ARG A 389 12.34 -16.81 -0.21
N ALA A 390 13.52 -17.43 -0.18
CA ALA A 390 14.36 -17.55 -1.37
C ALA A 390 13.63 -18.32 -2.48
N HIS A 391 12.93 -19.40 -2.10
CA HIS A 391 12.18 -20.21 -3.03
C HIS A 391 11.00 -19.47 -3.65
N ILE A 392 10.14 -18.85 -2.83
CA ILE A 392 8.97 -18.08 -3.27
C ILE A 392 9.41 -16.89 -4.15
N VAL A 393 10.46 -16.16 -3.74
CA VAL A 393 10.99 -15.03 -4.54
C VAL A 393 11.49 -15.50 -5.89
N THR A 394 12.13 -16.68 -5.95
CA THR A 394 12.57 -17.26 -7.22
C THR A 394 11.40 -17.60 -8.13
N LEU A 395 10.37 -18.30 -7.61
CA LEU A 395 9.15 -18.61 -8.37
C LEU A 395 8.43 -17.33 -8.84
N ARG A 396 8.32 -16.33 -7.95
CA ARG A 396 7.76 -15.02 -8.28
C ARG A 396 8.53 -14.33 -9.38
N ARG A 397 9.86 -14.35 -9.31
CA ARG A 397 10.72 -13.74 -10.32
C ARG A 397 10.48 -14.37 -11.69
N VAL A 398 10.41 -15.70 -11.75
CA VAL A 398 10.11 -16.45 -12.98
C VAL A 398 8.71 -16.09 -13.51
N ALA A 399 7.70 -16.07 -12.64
CA ALA A 399 6.32 -15.74 -13.02
C ALA A 399 6.17 -14.30 -13.51
N VAL A 400 6.80 -13.34 -12.82
CA VAL A 400 6.78 -11.91 -13.22
C VAL A 400 7.55 -11.73 -14.52
N LEU A 401 8.70 -12.39 -14.72
CA LEU A 401 9.40 -12.39 -16.01
C LEU A 401 8.51 -12.95 -17.12
N GLY A 402 7.87 -14.10 -16.90
CA GLY A 402 6.91 -14.67 -17.85
C GLY A 402 5.79 -13.71 -18.21
N ALA A 403 5.22 -13.01 -17.21
CA ALA A 403 4.19 -12.00 -17.43
C ALA A 403 4.71 -10.77 -18.20
N ILE A 404 5.94 -10.32 -17.93
CA ILE A 404 6.60 -9.24 -18.68
C ILE A 404 6.83 -9.67 -20.14
N GLN A 405 7.32 -10.88 -20.36
CA GLN A 405 7.57 -11.44 -21.70
C GLN A 405 6.27 -11.57 -22.50
N GLN A 406 5.20 -12.04 -21.87
CA GLN A 406 3.88 -12.11 -22.47
C GLN A 406 3.38 -10.71 -22.83
N TRP A 407 3.44 -9.76 -21.89
CA TRP A 407 3.01 -8.38 -22.14
C TRP A 407 3.81 -7.74 -23.28
N LYS A 408 5.13 -7.93 -23.27
CA LYS A 408 6.04 -7.44 -24.31
C LYS A 408 5.64 -7.97 -25.69
N THR A 409 5.22 -9.22 -25.79
CA THR A 409 4.77 -9.83 -27.05
C THR A 409 3.43 -9.27 -27.48
N ASP A 410 2.47 -9.20 -26.56
CA ASP A 410 1.09 -8.76 -26.83
C ASP A 410 0.99 -7.27 -27.19
N ASN A 411 1.88 -6.43 -26.63
CA ASN A 411 1.85 -4.97 -26.78
C ASN A 411 2.92 -4.43 -27.73
N TYR A 412 3.65 -5.31 -28.42
CA TYR A 412 4.65 -4.91 -29.41
C TYR A 412 4.02 -4.26 -30.65
N LEU A 413 2.78 -4.65 -31.01
CA LEU A 413 2.02 -4.10 -32.14
C LEU A 413 2.86 -4.04 -33.43
N PRO A 414 3.14 -5.19 -34.09
CA PRO A 414 3.94 -5.20 -35.30
C PRO A 414 3.29 -4.35 -36.40
N SER A 415 4.09 -3.62 -37.17
CA SER A 415 3.58 -2.90 -38.33
C SER A 415 3.17 -3.86 -39.44
N ARG A 416 2.42 -3.35 -40.43
CA ARG A 416 2.01 -4.15 -41.59
C ARG A 416 3.19 -4.79 -42.31
N MET A 417 4.28 -4.05 -42.50
CA MET A 417 5.50 -4.57 -43.13
C MET A 417 6.13 -5.66 -42.25
N GLU A 418 6.21 -5.43 -40.94
CA GLU A 418 6.77 -6.42 -40.02
C GLU A 418 5.92 -7.69 -39.94
N THR A 419 4.59 -7.59 -39.97
CA THR A 419 3.70 -8.75 -40.05
C THR A 419 3.96 -9.58 -41.31
N VAL A 420 4.17 -8.92 -42.46
CA VAL A 420 4.53 -9.60 -43.71
C VAL A 420 5.91 -10.26 -43.61
N LEU A 421 6.91 -9.58 -43.06
CA LEU A 421 8.25 -10.13 -42.86
C LEU A 421 8.25 -11.32 -41.90
N ARG A 422 7.50 -11.25 -40.79
CA ARG A 422 7.30 -12.38 -39.86
C ARG A 422 6.66 -13.59 -40.52
N LEU A 423 5.84 -13.38 -41.55
CA LEU A 423 5.18 -14.46 -42.29
C LEU A 423 6.09 -15.09 -43.35
N ILE A 424 6.89 -14.28 -44.04
CA ILE A 424 7.68 -14.73 -45.20
C ILE A 424 9.10 -15.14 -44.83
N VAL A 425 9.70 -14.47 -43.84
CA VAL A 425 11.11 -14.65 -43.46
C VAL A 425 11.18 -15.51 -42.19
N PRO A 426 11.59 -16.78 -42.30
CA PRO A 426 11.86 -17.64 -41.16
C PRO A 426 12.89 -17.01 -40.24
N PHE A 427 12.76 -17.22 -38.93
CA PHE A 427 13.65 -16.62 -37.93
C PHE A 427 13.61 -15.09 -37.87
N TYR A 428 12.68 -14.41 -38.57
CA TYR A 428 12.58 -12.96 -38.47
C TYR A 428 12.27 -12.52 -37.03
N ALA A 429 11.35 -13.22 -36.34
CA ALA A 429 11.01 -12.90 -34.95
C ALA A 429 12.23 -13.09 -34.03
N PHE A 430 12.95 -14.20 -34.17
CA PHE A 430 14.20 -14.47 -33.46
C PHE A 430 15.26 -13.39 -33.70
N TYR A 431 15.59 -13.11 -34.97
CA TYR A 431 16.58 -12.09 -35.34
C TYR A 431 16.15 -10.69 -34.85
N HIS A 432 14.86 -10.39 -34.94
CA HIS A 432 14.31 -9.12 -34.50
C HIS A 432 14.46 -8.95 -32.98
N GLN A 433 14.13 -9.97 -32.19
CA GLN A 433 14.34 -9.95 -30.74
C GLN A 433 15.84 -9.86 -30.42
N MET A 434 16.68 -10.70 -31.01
CA MET A 434 18.13 -10.66 -30.81
C MET A 434 18.76 -9.29 -31.12
N LYS A 435 18.25 -8.59 -32.14
CA LYS A 435 18.78 -7.27 -32.54
C LYS A 435 18.32 -6.13 -31.64
N TRP A 436 17.04 -6.13 -31.25
CA TRP A 436 16.42 -4.96 -30.63
C TRP A 436 16.14 -5.13 -29.14
N ASP A 437 16.10 -6.36 -28.64
CA ASP A 437 15.79 -6.69 -27.25
C ASP A 437 17.07 -7.04 -26.46
N PRO A 438 17.60 -6.11 -25.65
CA PRO A 438 18.82 -6.35 -24.90
C PRO A 438 18.65 -7.41 -23.80
N GLY A 439 17.42 -7.77 -23.44
CA GLY A 439 17.11 -8.80 -22.45
C GLY A 439 16.71 -10.14 -23.05
N TYR A 440 16.84 -10.32 -24.36
CA TYR A 440 16.50 -11.58 -25.02
C TYR A 440 17.63 -12.61 -24.86
N GLU A 441 17.30 -13.73 -24.24
CA GLU A 441 18.16 -14.91 -24.19
C GLU A 441 17.64 -15.96 -25.20
N PRO A 442 18.47 -16.40 -26.16
CA PRO A 442 18.03 -17.33 -27.20
C PRO A 442 17.64 -18.68 -26.58
N GLN A 443 16.39 -19.09 -26.78
CA GLN A 443 15.90 -20.41 -26.33
C GLN A 443 15.91 -21.40 -27.50
N LEU A 444 16.31 -22.64 -27.24
CA LEU A 444 16.27 -23.73 -28.23
C LEU A 444 14.86 -23.92 -28.84
N GLY A 445 13.81 -23.65 -28.05
CA GLY A 445 12.42 -23.72 -28.52
C GLY A 445 12.08 -22.71 -29.61
N ASP A 446 12.67 -21.51 -29.57
CA ASP A 446 12.41 -20.45 -30.55
C ASP A 446 12.96 -20.86 -31.93
N VAL A 447 14.14 -21.48 -31.95
CA VAL A 447 14.76 -22.02 -33.18
C VAL A 447 13.95 -23.19 -33.74
N ALA A 448 13.42 -24.06 -32.87
CA ALA A 448 12.64 -25.23 -33.29
C ALA A 448 11.26 -24.85 -33.87
N TRP A 449 10.58 -23.88 -33.27
CA TRP A 449 9.29 -23.39 -33.80
C TRP A 449 9.46 -22.63 -35.12
N ASP A 450 10.52 -21.85 -35.27
CA ASP A 450 10.82 -21.18 -36.55
C ASP A 450 11.21 -22.18 -37.65
N ALA A 451 11.88 -23.28 -37.31
CA ALA A 451 12.15 -24.38 -38.25
C ALA A 451 10.86 -25.12 -38.66
N ALA A 452 9.92 -25.30 -37.73
CA ALA A 452 8.59 -25.86 -38.03
C ALA A 452 7.76 -24.90 -38.90
N ALA A 453 7.78 -23.60 -38.61
CA ALA A 453 7.12 -22.57 -39.41
C ALA A 453 7.73 -22.47 -40.82
N LEU A 454 9.06 -22.59 -40.95
CA LEU A 454 9.75 -22.72 -42.24
C LEU A 454 9.22 -23.93 -43.01
N ALA A 455 9.14 -25.10 -42.38
CA ALA A 455 8.64 -26.32 -43.02
C ALA A 455 7.19 -26.17 -43.50
N ILE A 456 6.32 -25.54 -42.68
CA ILE A 456 4.94 -25.23 -43.05
C ILE A 456 4.90 -24.21 -44.19
N THR A 457 5.73 -23.17 -44.15
CA THR A 457 5.77 -22.12 -45.19
C THR A 457 6.27 -22.69 -46.51
N LEU A 458 7.29 -23.53 -46.49
CA LEU A 458 7.78 -24.26 -47.67
C LEU A 458 6.73 -25.23 -48.22
N ALA A 459 6.01 -25.93 -47.35
CA ALA A 459 4.88 -26.77 -47.75
C ALA A 459 3.74 -25.93 -48.34
N LEU A 460 3.43 -24.77 -47.77
CA LEU A 460 2.39 -23.87 -48.27
C LEU A 460 2.79 -23.25 -49.60
N ILE A 461 4.07 -22.89 -49.79
CA ILE A 461 4.62 -22.41 -51.08
C ILE A 461 4.58 -23.53 -52.12
N ALA A 462 4.90 -24.77 -51.73
CA ALA A 462 4.78 -25.94 -52.61
C ALA A 462 3.32 -26.23 -53.02
N VAL A 463 2.36 -26.00 -52.12
CA VAL A 463 0.92 -26.15 -52.39
C VAL A 463 0.35 -24.95 -53.18
N THR A 464 0.83 -23.73 -52.92
CA THR A 464 0.35 -22.49 -53.59
C THR A 464 1.06 -22.19 -54.90
N ALA A 465 2.20 -22.82 -55.20
CA ALA A 465 2.76 -22.88 -56.55
C ALA A 465 1.79 -23.53 -57.56
N GLY A 466 0.69 -24.15 -57.11
CA GLY A 466 -0.45 -24.59 -57.92
C GLY A 466 -1.79 -23.85 -57.71
N GLY A 467 -1.90 -22.82 -56.87
CA GLY A 467 -3.19 -22.19 -56.53
C GLY A 467 -3.09 -20.70 -56.13
N GLY A 468 -3.74 -19.82 -56.91
CA GLY A 468 -3.55 -18.37 -56.93
C GLY A 468 -4.04 -17.53 -55.72
N SER A 469 -4.04 -16.20 -55.93
CA SER A 469 -4.17 -15.08 -54.97
C SER A 469 -5.31 -15.14 -53.93
N ALA A 470 -6.30 -16.03 -54.08
CA ALA A 470 -7.38 -16.24 -53.12
C ALA A 470 -6.91 -16.80 -51.77
N GLY A 471 -5.85 -17.62 -51.75
CA GLY A 471 -5.32 -18.20 -50.50
C GLY A 471 -4.71 -17.16 -49.55
N ILE A 472 -4.06 -16.14 -50.11
CA ILE A 472 -3.43 -15.05 -49.35
C ILE A 472 -4.52 -14.13 -48.75
N ALA A 473 -5.59 -13.86 -49.49
CA ALA A 473 -6.70 -13.04 -49.01
C ALA A 473 -7.46 -13.70 -47.84
N ALA A 474 -7.69 -15.03 -47.91
CA ALA A 474 -8.37 -15.78 -46.86
C ALA A 474 -7.59 -15.77 -45.54
N ALA A 475 -6.27 -15.99 -45.60
CA ALA A 475 -5.37 -15.93 -44.43
C ALA A 475 -5.35 -14.52 -43.79
N HIS A 476 -5.40 -13.47 -44.62
CA HIS A 476 -5.44 -12.10 -44.15
C HIS A 476 -6.77 -11.74 -43.46
N THR A 477 -7.90 -12.33 -43.89
CA THR A 477 -9.21 -12.10 -43.28
C THR A 477 -9.41 -12.84 -41.95
N SER A 478 -8.87 -14.06 -41.80
CA SER A 478 -8.95 -14.82 -40.55
C SER A 478 -8.11 -14.20 -39.43
N MET A 479 -6.93 -13.65 -39.74
CA MET A 479 -6.12 -12.94 -38.74
C MET A 479 -6.77 -11.63 -38.23
N ARG A 480 -7.47 -10.89 -39.10
CA ARG A 480 -8.22 -9.68 -38.68
C ARG A 480 -9.42 -10.02 -37.79
N ALA A 481 -10.09 -11.14 -38.03
CA ALA A 481 -11.22 -11.58 -37.21
C ALA A 481 -10.78 -11.95 -35.78
N VAL A 482 -9.58 -12.52 -35.61
CA VAL A 482 -9.00 -12.87 -34.30
C VAL A 482 -8.49 -11.62 -33.55
N ALA A 483 -7.94 -10.63 -34.27
CA ALA A 483 -7.40 -9.41 -33.65
C ALA A 483 -8.47 -8.37 -33.24
N ALA A 484 -9.67 -8.41 -33.82
CA ALA A 484 -10.66 -7.34 -33.66
C ALA A 484 -11.68 -7.54 -32.50
N GLN A 485 -11.79 -8.73 -31.91
CA GLN A 485 -12.74 -8.98 -30.81
C GLN A 485 -12.03 -9.13 -29.45
N GLY A 486 -12.19 -8.16 -28.57
CA GLY A 486 -12.06 -8.33 -27.12
C GLY A 486 -10.65 -8.27 -26.50
N ALA A 487 -9.57 -8.36 -27.26
CA ALA A 487 -8.22 -8.48 -26.69
C ALA A 487 -7.78 -7.26 -25.85
N ARG A 488 -8.10 -6.02 -26.25
CA ARG A 488 -7.65 -4.81 -25.51
C ARG A 488 -8.30 -4.65 -24.13
N ALA A 489 -9.57 -5.07 -23.98
CA ALA A 489 -10.29 -5.07 -22.70
C ALA A 489 -9.88 -6.27 -21.83
N MET A 490 -9.70 -7.45 -22.42
CA MET A 490 -9.17 -8.63 -21.73
C MET A 490 -7.71 -8.44 -21.27
N MET A 491 -6.87 -7.72 -22.03
CA MET A 491 -5.44 -7.54 -21.73
C MET A 491 -5.18 -6.43 -20.70
N ALA A 492 -5.90 -5.30 -20.77
CA ALA A 492 -5.86 -4.30 -19.69
C ALA A 492 -6.46 -4.87 -18.40
N ALA A 493 -7.49 -5.72 -18.51
CA ALA A 493 -8.01 -6.50 -17.38
C ALA A 493 -7.03 -7.62 -16.97
N GLY A 494 -6.23 -8.18 -17.87
CA GLY A 494 -5.27 -9.25 -17.61
C GLY A 494 -4.05 -8.76 -16.85
N MET A 495 -3.44 -7.64 -17.25
CA MET A 495 -2.35 -7.04 -16.47
C MET A 495 -2.87 -6.30 -15.24
N ARG A 496 -4.07 -5.70 -15.25
CA ARG A 496 -4.69 -5.27 -13.98
C ARG A 496 -5.02 -6.45 -13.09
N SER A 497 -5.47 -7.59 -13.62
CA SER A 497 -5.75 -8.81 -12.86
C SER A 497 -4.45 -9.34 -12.27
N LEU A 498 -3.36 -9.41 -13.05
CA LEU A 498 -2.03 -9.78 -12.54
C LEU A 498 -1.57 -8.78 -11.46
N LEU A 499 -1.62 -7.47 -11.72
CA LEU A 499 -1.27 -6.42 -10.74
C LEU A 499 -2.24 -6.33 -9.54
N GLN A 500 -3.48 -6.80 -9.68
CA GLN A 500 -4.46 -6.92 -8.58
C GLN A 500 -4.27 -8.24 -7.81
N GLN A 501 -3.78 -9.29 -8.48
CA GLN A 501 -3.39 -10.56 -7.87
C GLN A 501 -2.16 -10.38 -6.99
N PHE A 502 -1.24 -9.46 -7.36
CA PHE A 502 -0.19 -9.02 -6.46
C PHE A 502 -0.79 -8.03 -5.45
N HIS A 503 -0.97 -8.45 -4.18
CA HIS A 503 -1.63 -7.66 -3.13
C HIS A 503 -0.83 -6.44 -2.64
N LEU A 504 -0.08 -5.78 -3.53
CA LEU A 504 0.81 -4.64 -3.24
C LEU A 504 0.08 -3.45 -2.62
N ARG A 505 -1.19 -3.24 -2.97
CA ARG A 505 -1.99 -2.14 -2.40
C ARG A 505 -2.16 -2.27 -0.89
N VAL A 506 -2.29 -3.49 -0.35
CA VAL A 506 -2.49 -3.68 1.08
C VAL A 506 -1.20 -3.35 1.84
N LEU A 507 -0.06 -3.79 1.32
CA LEU A 507 1.26 -3.50 1.91
C LEU A 507 1.70 -2.05 1.74
N LEU A 508 1.46 -1.44 0.58
CA LEU A 508 1.76 -0.03 0.34
C LEU A 508 0.87 0.86 1.20
N VAL A 509 -0.40 0.51 1.42
CA VAL A 509 -1.29 1.30 2.27
C VAL A 509 -0.98 1.11 3.76
N SER A 510 -0.61 -0.11 4.20
CA SER A 510 -0.21 -0.33 5.59
C SER A 510 1.18 0.24 5.89
N GLY A 511 2.14 0.07 4.98
CA GLY A 511 3.50 0.60 5.10
C GLY A 511 3.58 2.11 4.88
N ALA A 512 2.93 2.68 3.86
CA ALA A 512 3.00 4.13 3.61
C ALA A 512 2.33 4.97 4.70
N ARG A 513 1.34 4.42 5.43
CA ARG A 513 0.79 5.05 6.63
C ARG A 513 1.84 5.24 7.74
N GLU A 514 2.90 4.45 7.71
CA GLU A 514 3.87 4.34 8.79
C GLU A 514 5.21 5.04 8.50
N LEU A 515 5.46 5.58 7.30
CA LEU A 515 6.84 5.72 6.82
C LEU A 515 7.32 7.10 6.36
N THR A 516 6.54 8.16 6.50
CA THR A 516 6.86 9.42 5.81
C THR A 516 7.97 10.29 6.41
N ASP A 517 8.39 10.07 7.67
CA ASP A 517 9.39 10.94 8.33
C ASP A 517 10.58 10.15 8.93
N PHE A 518 10.85 8.95 8.42
CA PHE A 518 11.78 8.01 9.06
C PHE A 518 13.13 7.92 8.35
N VAL A 519 14.18 7.96 9.14
CA VAL A 519 15.55 7.80 8.65
C VAL A 519 15.96 6.35 8.79
N VAL A 520 16.30 5.73 7.67
CA VAL A 520 16.96 4.42 7.63
C VAL A 520 18.46 4.65 7.43
N PRO A 521 19.31 4.10 8.29
CA PRO A 521 20.75 4.10 8.10
C PRO A 521 21.21 3.00 7.13
N VAL A 522 22.35 3.25 6.49
CA VAL A 522 22.97 2.40 5.45
C VAL A 522 23.88 1.32 6.08
N PHE A 523 23.36 0.53 7.03
CA PHE A 523 24.14 -0.56 7.63
C PHE A 523 23.83 -1.91 6.96
N SER A 524 24.86 -2.72 6.69
CA SER A 524 24.68 -4.13 6.32
C SER A 524 24.54 -5.00 7.58
N ALA A 525 23.66 -6.01 7.57
CA ALA A 525 23.44 -6.87 8.74
C ALA A 525 24.73 -7.58 9.21
N ALA A 526 25.66 -7.86 8.30
CA ALA A 526 26.97 -8.41 8.65
C ALA A 526 27.78 -7.49 9.58
N ARG A 527 27.78 -6.16 9.34
CA ARG A 527 28.39 -5.19 10.26
C ARG A 527 27.62 -5.10 11.58
N LEU A 528 26.31 -5.30 11.53
CA LEU A 528 25.46 -5.26 12.70
C LEU A 528 25.70 -6.46 13.63
N LEU A 529 26.08 -7.63 13.13
CA LEU A 529 26.31 -8.83 13.96
C LEU A 529 27.68 -8.86 14.63
N GLY A 530 28.69 -8.21 14.05
CA GLY A 530 30.06 -8.22 14.57
C GLY A 530 30.32 -7.41 15.85
N SER A 531 29.40 -6.53 16.26
CA SER A 531 29.59 -5.74 17.49
C SER A 531 29.06 -6.48 18.73
N ALA A 532 29.93 -6.63 19.74
CA ALA A 532 29.67 -7.43 20.92
C ALA A 532 28.56 -6.87 21.82
N ALA A 533 27.83 -7.75 22.51
CA ALA A 533 26.64 -7.52 23.35
C ALA A 533 26.84 -6.64 24.63
N ARG A 534 27.91 -5.85 24.74
CA ARG A 534 28.22 -5.03 25.94
C ARG A 534 27.78 -3.57 25.85
N VAL A 535 26.84 -3.24 24.96
CA VAL A 535 26.50 -1.83 24.60
C VAL A 535 25.14 -1.37 25.14
N THR A 536 24.35 -2.26 25.74
CA THR A 536 23.02 -1.94 26.30
C THR A 536 22.97 -0.69 27.19
N PRO A 537 23.89 -0.45 28.15
CA PRO A 537 23.83 0.76 28.99
C PRO A 537 24.12 2.04 28.20
N LEU A 538 24.95 1.96 27.15
CA LEU A 538 25.27 3.09 26.29
C LEU A 538 24.06 3.45 25.41
N ALA A 539 23.41 2.44 24.83
CA ALA A 539 22.17 2.62 24.08
C ALA A 539 21.07 3.22 24.96
N ALA A 540 20.89 2.71 26.19
CA ALA A 540 19.93 3.25 27.15
C ALA A 540 20.24 4.71 27.52
N ARG A 541 21.51 5.07 27.76
CA ARG A 541 21.90 6.45 28.06
C ARG A 541 21.67 7.38 26.86
N ALA A 542 22.04 6.96 25.66
CA ALA A 542 21.86 7.73 24.44
C ALA A 542 20.37 7.93 24.13
N LEU A 543 19.58 6.86 24.24
CA LEU A 543 18.13 6.89 24.02
C LEU A 543 17.41 7.72 25.09
N LYS A 544 17.79 7.63 26.36
CA LYS A 544 17.25 8.48 27.44
C LYS A 544 17.56 9.96 27.18
N GLY A 545 18.79 10.26 26.75
CA GLY A 545 19.16 11.61 26.32
C GLY A 545 18.35 12.11 25.12
N ALA A 546 18.11 11.24 24.13
CA ALA A 546 17.28 11.55 22.98
C ALA A 546 15.80 11.75 23.35
N ALA A 547 15.24 10.90 24.22
CA ALA A 547 13.87 11.01 24.73
C ALA A 547 13.66 12.29 25.52
N LEU A 548 14.59 12.66 26.41
CA LEU A 548 14.54 13.94 27.12
C LEU A 548 14.57 15.14 26.15
N ARG A 549 15.41 15.09 25.10
CA ARG A 549 15.45 16.14 24.07
C ARG A 549 14.18 16.17 23.23
N ALA A 550 13.63 15.02 22.84
CA ALA A 550 12.39 14.91 22.08
C ALA A 550 11.21 15.44 22.89
N ASN A 551 11.08 15.04 24.15
CA ASN A 551 10.08 15.55 25.08
C ASN A 551 10.25 17.07 25.27
N THR A 552 11.48 17.55 25.52
CA THR A 552 11.75 19.00 25.62
C THR A 552 11.39 19.72 24.33
N ALA A 553 11.75 19.18 23.16
CA ALA A 553 11.44 19.78 21.86
C ALA A 553 9.92 19.82 21.61
N LEU A 554 9.17 18.78 21.97
CA LEU A 554 7.71 18.78 21.87
C LEU A 554 7.07 19.80 22.83
N ARG A 555 7.58 19.90 24.06
CA ARG A 555 7.07 20.86 25.06
C ARG A 555 7.44 22.31 24.76
N THR A 556 8.59 22.53 24.13
CA THR A 556 9.08 23.88 23.77
C THR A 556 8.74 24.28 22.34
N ALA A 557 8.25 23.34 21.51
CA ALA A 557 7.80 23.64 20.17
C ALA A 557 6.73 24.72 20.22
N ASN A 558 6.77 25.67 19.29
CA ASN A 558 5.70 26.64 19.16
C ASN A 558 4.37 25.91 18.93
N ALA A 559 3.31 26.28 19.66
CA ALA A 559 1.98 25.67 19.55
C ALA A 559 1.49 25.55 18.10
N ARG A 560 1.82 26.54 17.26
CA ARG A 560 1.53 26.50 15.82
C ARG A 560 2.28 25.40 15.08
N LEU A 561 3.57 25.22 15.36
CA LEU A 561 4.38 24.18 14.71
C LEU A 561 3.90 22.78 15.08
N LEU A 562 3.48 22.60 16.34
CA LEU A 562 2.87 21.35 16.80
C LEU A 562 1.59 21.06 16.01
N LEU A 563 0.68 22.05 15.87
CA LEU A 563 -0.52 21.88 15.05
C LEU A 563 -0.22 21.64 13.57
N ASP A 564 0.71 22.39 13.00
CA ASP A 564 1.11 22.22 11.59
C ASP A 564 1.63 20.79 11.35
N GLY A 565 2.43 20.25 12.29
CA GLY A 565 2.85 18.84 12.27
C GLY A 565 1.68 17.86 12.38
N ILE A 566 0.72 18.11 13.29
CA ILE A 566 -0.48 17.27 13.41
C ILE A 566 -1.33 17.33 12.13
N TYR A 567 -1.49 18.50 11.51
CA TYR A 567 -2.26 18.65 10.27
C TYR A 567 -1.63 17.90 9.10
N GLU A 568 -0.29 17.93 8.98
CA GLU A 568 0.44 17.11 8.02
C GLU A 568 0.19 15.61 8.25
N LEU A 569 0.25 15.15 9.50
CA LEU A 569 -0.03 13.76 9.84
C LEU A 569 -1.48 13.35 9.52
N VAL A 570 -2.47 14.20 9.84
CA VAL A 570 -3.90 13.93 9.53
C VAL A 570 -4.15 13.92 8.02
N ALA A 571 -3.58 14.87 7.27
CA ALA A 571 -3.70 14.94 5.82
C ALA A 571 -3.18 13.67 5.13
N ARG A 572 -2.07 13.11 5.65
CA ARG A 572 -1.47 11.88 5.12
C ARG A 572 -2.25 10.61 5.53
N GLY A 573 -2.76 10.56 6.76
CA GLY A 573 -3.43 9.37 7.31
C GLY A 573 -4.85 9.14 6.79
N ASN A 574 -5.58 10.21 6.43
CA ASN A 574 -7.01 10.12 6.20
C ASN A 574 -7.39 9.66 4.77
N THR A 575 -7.47 8.34 4.58
CA THR A 575 -7.83 7.72 3.29
C THR A 575 -9.27 8.00 2.82
N ALA A 576 -10.16 8.46 3.70
CA ALA A 576 -11.53 8.82 3.35
C ALA A 576 -11.63 10.17 2.62
N HIS A 577 -10.62 11.03 2.78
CA HIS A 577 -10.58 12.37 2.20
C HIS A 577 -9.29 12.58 1.41
N ARG A 578 -9.09 11.78 0.35
CA ARG A 578 -7.83 11.65 -0.41
C ARG A 578 -7.21 12.91 -1.01
N ASN A 579 -7.79 14.10 -0.83
CA ASN A 579 -7.31 15.35 -1.43
C ASN A 579 -7.23 16.53 -0.43
N VAL A 580 -7.31 16.28 0.88
CA VAL A 580 -7.28 17.38 1.86
C VAL A 580 -5.84 17.61 2.31
N SER A 581 -5.25 18.74 1.88
CA SER A 581 -3.92 19.16 2.32
C SER A 581 -3.94 19.67 3.78
N ALA A 582 -2.79 19.67 4.45
CA ALA A 582 -2.64 20.22 5.80
C ALA A 582 -3.13 21.68 5.88
N ALA A 583 -2.86 22.50 4.85
CA ALA A 583 -3.36 23.86 4.74
C ALA A 583 -4.91 23.93 4.69
N THR A 584 -5.55 22.99 3.98
CA THR A 584 -7.01 22.90 3.91
C THR A 584 -7.62 22.50 5.25
N ILE A 585 -7.00 21.52 5.94
CA ILE A 585 -7.41 21.12 7.29
C ILE A 585 -7.33 22.32 8.24
N ARG A 586 -6.20 23.02 8.22
CA ARG A 586 -5.96 24.21 9.03
C ARG A 586 -7.00 25.29 8.77
N GLN A 587 -7.22 25.65 7.50
CA GLN A 587 -8.20 26.65 7.13
C GLN A 587 -9.62 26.26 7.59
N SER A 588 -9.98 24.99 7.45
CA SER A 588 -11.29 24.47 7.88
C SER A 588 -11.46 24.56 9.39
N LEU A 589 -10.48 24.12 10.18
CA LEU A 589 -10.55 24.14 11.65
C LEU A 589 -10.46 25.55 12.21
N GLU A 590 -9.53 26.38 11.73
CA GLU A 590 -9.41 27.78 12.16
C GLU A 590 -10.66 28.59 11.78
N GLY A 591 -11.26 28.32 10.61
CA GLY A 591 -12.53 28.91 10.22
C GLY A 591 -13.67 28.47 11.15
N ALA A 592 -13.75 27.18 11.47
CA ALA A 592 -14.73 26.62 12.38
C ALA A 592 -14.59 27.13 13.83
N ALA A 593 -13.35 27.33 14.29
CA ALA A 593 -13.01 27.84 15.61
C ALA A 593 -13.44 29.31 15.82
N ARG A 594 -13.55 30.10 14.74
CA ARG A 594 -13.99 31.50 14.80
C ARG A 594 -15.50 31.69 14.79
N ARG A 595 -16.27 30.60 14.64
CA ARG A 595 -17.73 30.68 14.66
C ARG A 595 -18.21 31.17 16.04
N PRO A 596 -19.18 32.09 16.11
CA PRO A 596 -19.75 32.50 17.39
C PRO A 596 -20.54 31.33 17.99
N VAL A 597 -20.48 31.20 19.32
CA VAL A 597 -21.35 30.26 20.02
C VAL A 597 -22.79 30.75 19.90
N PRO A 598 -23.74 29.90 19.44
CA PRO A 598 -25.16 30.26 19.41
C PRO A 598 -25.68 30.68 20.77
N MET A 599 -26.55 31.70 20.82
CA MET A 599 -27.20 32.17 22.06
C MET A 599 -28.00 31.07 22.77
N ARG A 600 -28.42 30.05 22.03
CA ARG A 600 -29.13 28.87 22.55
C ARG A 600 -28.49 27.63 21.99
N VAL A 601 -28.17 26.70 22.89
CA VAL A 601 -27.66 25.38 22.55
C VAL A 601 -28.56 24.32 23.13
N TYR A 602 -28.47 23.12 22.56
CA TYR A 602 -29.41 22.05 22.82
C TYR A 602 -28.66 20.79 23.24
N HIS A 603 -29.18 20.12 24.26
CA HIS A 603 -28.73 18.79 24.67
C HIS A 603 -29.86 17.79 24.44
N ARG A 604 -29.53 16.69 23.76
CA ARG A 604 -30.46 15.58 23.55
C ARG A 604 -30.44 14.69 24.79
N GLN A 605 -31.61 14.50 25.41
CA GLN A 605 -31.78 13.50 26.47
C GLN A 605 -32.16 12.16 25.86
N ASP A 606 -31.43 11.11 26.24
CA ASP A 606 -31.82 9.75 25.93
C ASP A 606 -32.99 9.32 26.81
N LYS A 607 -34.00 8.67 26.21
CA LYS A 607 -35.19 8.19 26.92
C LYS A 607 -34.77 7.24 28.03
N GLY A 608 -34.92 7.66 29.29
CA GLY A 608 -34.66 6.85 30.48
C GLY A 608 -33.61 7.42 31.45
N SER A 609 -32.87 8.46 31.09
CA SER A 609 -31.96 9.13 32.02
C SER A 609 -32.70 10.21 32.82
N SER A 610 -33.20 9.84 34.00
CA SER A 610 -33.95 10.75 34.87
C SER A 610 -33.02 11.83 35.44
N GLY A 611 -32.97 13.02 34.83
CA GLY A 611 -32.46 14.28 35.41
C GLY A 611 -30.95 14.41 35.67
N THR A 612 -30.21 13.32 35.86
CA THR A 612 -28.80 13.34 36.33
C THR A 612 -27.76 13.56 35.22
N MET A 613 -28.14 13.56 33.93
CA MET A 613 -27.18 13.53 32.82
C MET A 613 -26.52 14.88 32.45
N LEU A 614 -27.00 16.01 32.97
CA LEU A 614 -26.24 17.28 32.88
C LEU A 614 -25.13 17.38 33.95
N MET A 615 -25.02 16.38 34.82
CA MET A 615 -23.91 16.26 35.75
C MET A 615 -22.72 15.69 34.97
N ALA A 616 -21.65 16.48 34.85
CA ALA A 616 -20.36 15.92 34.49
C ALA A 616 -20.03 14.82 35.52
N THR A 617 -19.59 13.65 35.08
CA THR A 617 -19.08 12.60 35.99
C THR A 617 -17.66 12.93 36.50
N MET A 618 -17.17 14.12 36.18
CA MET A 618 -15.86 14.62 36.60
C MET A 618 -15.89 15.08 38.05
N ASP A 619 -14.72 14.99 38.69
CA ASP A 619 -14.50 15.53 40.03
C ASP A 619 -14.95 17.01 40.09
N PRO A 620 -15.79 17.42 41.05
CA PRO A 620 -16.14 18.83 41.26
C PRO A 620 -14.93 19.75 41.45
N TYR A 621 -13.77 19.20 41.81
CA TYR A 621 -12.50 19.92 41.96
C TYR A 621 -11.59 19.86 40.71
N ALA A 622 -12.06 19.29 39.60
CA ALA A 622 -11.28 19.25 38.36
C ALA A 622 -10.90 20.66 37.88
N SER A 623 -9.62 20.85 37.54
CA SER A 623 -9.17 22.14 37.01
C SER A 623 -9.76 22.39 35.61
N ALA A 624 -9.78 23.66 35.17
CA ALA A 624 -10.24 24.02 33.84
C ALA A 624 -9.49 23.24 32.74
N ASP A 625 -8.20 23.00 32.93
CA ASP A 625 -7.36 22.23 32.01
C ASP A 625 -7.71 20.74 31.99
N ASP A 626 -8.10 20.17 33.13
CA ASP A 626 -8.56 18.77 33.20
C ASP A 626 -9.90 18.61 32.45
N ILE A 627 -10.77 19.62 32.54
CA ILE A 627 -12.01 19.70 31.78
C ILE A 627 -11.71 19.79 30.28
N LEU A 628 -10.81 20.67 29.84
CA LEU A 628 -10.43 20.78 28.43
C LEU A 628 -9.81 19.48 27.91
N ALA A 629 -8.90 18.85 28.67
CA ALA A 629 -8.31 17.56 28.30
C ALA A 629 -9.37 16.46 28.20
N ALA A 630 -10.34 16.42 29.11
CA ALA A 630 -11.45 15.48 29.06
C ALA A 630 -12.37 15.71 27.84
N ILE A 631 -12.63 16.97 27.45
CA ILE A 631 -13.38 17.30 26.21
C ILE A 631 -12.64 16.74 24.99
N ILE A 632 -11.33 16.96 24.89
CA ILE A 632 -10.54 16.51 23.74
C ILE A 632 -10.48 14.97 23.69
N ARG A 633 -10.27 14.29 24.82
CA ARG A 633 -10.35 12.83 24.92
C ARG A 633 -11.69 12.30 24.46
N HIS A 634 -12.78 12.93 24.90
CA HIS A 634 -14.13 12.56 24.49
C HIS A 634 -14.36 12.77 22.98
N ALA A 635 -13.82 13.86 22.41
CA ALA A 635 -13.88 14.10 20.98
C ALA A 635 -13.10 13.05 20.16
N ALA A 636 -11.94 12.60 20.65
CA ALA A 636 -11.15 11.53 20.03
C ALA A 636 -11.90 10.19 19.97
N CYS A 637 -12.80 9.91 20.92
CA CYS A 637 -13.49 8.63 21.01
C CYS A 637 -14.58 8.40 19.98
N GLY A 638 -15.24 9.48 19.56
CA GLY A 638 -16.40 9.40 18.69
C GLY A 638 -17.63 8.77 19.35
N ALA A 639 -18.72 9.54 19.44
CA ALA A 639 -20.12 9.12 19.73
C ALA A 639 -20.41 8.28 21.00
N GLY A 640 -19.45 7.96 21.86
CA GLY A 640 -19.73 7.33 23.16
C GLY A 640 -20.22 8.34 24.21
N PRO A 641 -20.95 7.92 25.26
CA PRO A 641 -21.26 8.77 26.40
C PRO A 641 -19.96 9.22 27.06
N GLY A 642 -19.67 10.52 26.96
CA GLY A 642 -18.48 11.12 27.57
C GLY A 642 -18.72 11.51 29.01
N PRO A 643 -17.65 11.80 29.76
CA PRO A 643 -17.77 12.39 31.09
C PRO A 643 -18.36 13.81 31.06
N LEU A 644 -18.42 14.44 29.87
CA LEU A 644 -18.95 15.78 29.64
C LEU A 644 -20.03 15.73 28.56
N PRO A 645 -21.19 16.38 28.79
CA PRO A 645 -22.26 16.42 27.80
C PRO A 645 -21.85 17.31 26.62
N SER A 646 -21.93 16.78 25.40
CA SER A 646 -21.81 17.61 24.20
C SER A 646 -23.15 18.24 23.84
N LEU A 647 -23.10 19.51 23.50
CA LEU A 647 -24.25 20.33 23.10
C LEU A 647 -24.18 20.59 21.59
N THR A 648 -25.33 20.90 20.97
CA THR A 648 -25.43 21.28 19.56
C THR A 648 -26.12 22.63 19.41
N GLY A 649 -25.73 23.41 18.41
CA GLY A 649 -26.39 24.68 18.07
C GLY A 649 -27.77 24.49 17.41
N ALA A 650 -28.01 23.32 16.81
CA ALA A 650 -29.26 23.02 16.13
C ALA A 650 -30.24 22.30 17.06
N ARG A 651 -31.52 22.71 17.03
CA ARG A 651 -32.59 21.98 17.72
C ARG A 651 -32.86 20.69 16.94
N ASP A 652 -32.34 19.57 17.43
CA ASP A 652 -32.64 18.25 16.87
C ASP A 652 -34.16 17.97 17.00
N ALA A 653 -34.74 17.22 16.06
CA ALA A 653 -36.16 16.86 16.06
C ALA A 653 -36.53 15.83 17.16
N ALA A 654 -35.58 15.51 18.04
CA ALA A 654 -35.76 14.57 19.13
C ALA A 654 -36.82 15.09 20.13
N PRO A 655 -37.66 14.19 20.70
CA PRO A 655 -38.76 14.57 21.58
C PRO A 655 -38.32 15.11 22.95
N HIS A 656 -37.05 14.91 23.35
CA HIS A 656 -36.51 15.36 24.64
C HIS A 656 -35.22 16.14 24.41
N VAL A 657 -35.37 17.45 24.21
CA VAL A 657 -34.26 18.37 24.00
C VAL A 657 -34.31 19.46 25.06
N ILE A 658 -33.23 19.60 25.81
CA ILE A 658 -33.04 20.68 26.78
C ILE A 658 -32.44 21.87 26.07
N ALA A 659 -33.08 23.04 26.16
CA ALA A 659 -32.53 24.30 25.68
C ALA A 659 -31.71 24.96 26.79
N ILE A 660 -30.53 25.48 26.46
CA ILE A 660 -29.60 26.10 27.39
C ILE A 660 -29.26 27.49 26.85
N ASP A 661 -29.38 28.50 27.70
CA ASP A 661 -29.00 29.89 27.41
C ASP A 661 -27.51 30.08 27.61
N THR A 662 -26.79 30.35 26.54
CA THR A 662 -25.33 30.58 26.60
C THR A 662 -24.99 32.01 26.97
N THR A 663 -25.93 32.95 26.86
CA THR A 663 -25.70 34.38 27.10
C THR A 663 -25.54 34.72 28.57
N ALA A 664 -26.11 33.91 29.45
CA ALA A 664 -25.99 34.06 30.90
C ALA A 664 -24.62 33.60 31.47
N ALA A 665 -23.78 32.95 30.65
CA ALA A 665 -22.40 32.59 31.02
C ALA A 665 -21.42 32.81 29.86
N PRO A 666 -21.16 34.08 29.46
CA PRO A 666 -20.32 34.39 28.31
C PRO A 666 -18.90 33.82 28.48
N GLY A 667 -18.39 33.19 27.42
CA GLY A 667 -17.05 32.59 27.39
C GLY A 667 -16.91 31.23 28.10
N LYS A 668 -17.95 30.73 28.78
CA LYS A 668 -17.93 29.38 29.39
C LYS A 668 -18.35 28.27 28.43
N PHE A 669 -19.07 28.63 27.36
CA PHE A 669 -19.37 27.73 26.25
C PHE A 669 -18.35 27.96 25.14
N ARG A 670 -17.74 26.89 24.64
CA ARG A 670 -16.77 26.96 23.53
C ARG A 670 -17.02 25.83 22.54
N ILE A 671 -16.74 26.13 21.28
CA ILE A 671 -16.86 25.18 20.17
C ILE A 671 -15.67 24.22 20.24
N LEU A 672 -15.87 22.94 19.87
CA LEU A 672 -14.81 21.94 19.90
C LEU A 672 -13.57 22.37 19.11
N GLU A 673 -13.75 22.89 17.91
CA GLU A 673 -12.65 23.33 17.04
C GLU A 673 -11.83 24.48 17.66
N ASP A 674 -12.48 25.37 18.40
CA ASP A 674 -11.81 26.43 19.16
C ASP A 674 -10.95 25.83 20.28
N ILE A 675 -11.47 24.85 21.03
CA ILE A 675 -10.70 24.13 22.06
C ILE A 675 -9.52 23.38 21.43
N LEU A 676 -9.72 22.68 20.31
CA LEU A 676 -8.67 21.90 19.64
C LEU A 676 -7.54 22.79 19.12
N VAL A 677 -7.86 23.96 18.56
CA VAL A 677 -6.88 24.89 17.98
C VAL A 677 -6.16 25.69 19.06
N ASN A 678 -6.88 26.22 20.05
CA ASN A 678 -6.30 27.18 20.99
C ASN A 678 -5.76 26.54 22.29
N ASP A 679 -6.36 25.45 22.76
CA ASP A 679 -5.95 24.81 24.02
C ASP A 679 -5.24 23.47 23.81
N GLY A 680 -5.62 22.73 22.76
CA GLY A 680 -5.03 21.43 22.43
C GLY A 680 -3.49 21.43 22.48
N PRO A 681 -2.80 22.31 21.75
CA PRO A 681 -1.33 22.32 21.70
C PRO A 681 -0.70 22.64 23.06
N ARG A 682 -1.28 23.58 23.82
CA ARG A 682 -0.81 23.92 25.16
C ARG A 682 -0.94 22.74 26.11
N LEU A 683 -2.07 22.04 26.07
CA LEU A 683 -2.30 20.85 26.91
C LEU A 683 -1.34 19.71 26.57
N VAL A 684 -0.93 19.59 25.30
CA VAL A 684 0.13 18.66 24.89
C VAL A 684 1.49 19.09 25.42
N GLN A 685 1.84 20.37 25.30
CA GLN A 685 3.12 20.91 25.81
C GLN A 685 3.24 20.80 27.34
N GLU A 686 2.13 20.91 28.07
CA GLU A 686 2.09 20.72 29.52
C GLU A 686 2.11 19.23 29.93
N GLY A 687 1.98 18.30 28.98
CA GLY A 687 1.90 16.85 29.23
C GLY A 687 0.59 16.41 29.88
N ARG A 688 -0.48 17.22 29.78
CA ARG A 688 -1.83 16.86 30.25
C ARG A 688 -2.61 16.04 29.23
N LEU A 689 -2.24 16.17 27.95
CA LEU A 689 -2.89 15.52 26.83
C LEU A 689 -1.83 14.91 25.90
N PRO A 690 -1.89 13.62 25.56
CA PRO A 690 -1.00 13.04 24.54
C PRO A 690 -1.27 13.62 23.15
N SER A 691 -0.23 13.78 22.35
CA SER A 691 -0.33 14.34 20.98
C SER A 691 -1.25 13.52 20.07
N ALA A 692 -1.19 12.18 20.20
CA ALA A 692 -2.06 11.25 19.48
C ALA A 692 -3.56 11.44 19.77
N ILE A 693 -3.93 11.78 21.01
CA ILE A 693 -5.33 12.05 21.37
C ILE A 693 -5.81 13.33 20.69
N LEU A 694 -4.97 14.37 20.65
CA LEU A 694 -5.30 15.62 19.94
C LEU A 694 -5.48 15.36 18.42
N ARG A 695 -4.58 14.58 17.81
CA ARG A 695 -4.67 14.17 16.40
C ARG A 695 -5.97 13.42 16.09
N SER A 696 -6.32 12.44 16.94
CA SER A 696 -7.55 11.66 16.77
C SER A 696 -8.80 12.54 16.92
N ALA A 697 -8.82 13.45 17.91
CA ALA A 697 -9.91 14.41 18.09
C ALA A 697 -10.10 15.34 16.88
N ILE A 698 -9.00 15.84 16.30
CA ILE A 698 -9.03 16.62 15.05
C ILE A 698 -9.62 15.80 13.90
N THR A 699 -9.17 14.55 13.74
CA THR A 699 -9.66 13.65 12.69
C THR A 699 -11.16 13.42 12.82
N GLN A 700 -11.65 13.18 14.04
CA GLN A 700 -13.08 13.01 14.32
C GLN A 700 -13.90 14.29 14.09
N ALA A 701 -13.35 15.46 14.44
CA ALA A 701 -14.00 16.75 14.19
C ALA A 701 -14.21 16.98 12.69
N LEU A 702 -13.18 16.71 11.86
CA LEU A 702 -13.26 16.82 10.40
C LEU A 702 -14.26 15.85 9.78
N ALA A 703 -14.34 14.61 10.29
CA ALA A 703 -15.22 13.59 9.76
C ALA A 703 -16.71 13.88 10.03
N ARG A 704 -17.03 14.46 11.19
CA ARG A 704 -18.41 14.61 11.65
C ARG A 704 -19.12 15.84 11.12
N LYS A 705 -18.41 16.92 10.80
CA LYS A 705 -18.99 18.24 10.41
C LYS A 705 -19.99 18.86 11.42
N ASP A 706 -20.29 18.17 12.52
CA ASP A 706 -21.26 18.59 13.52
C ASP A 706 -20.68 19.64 14.47
N GLU A 707 -21.47 20.68 14.75
CA GLU A 707 -21.12 21.75 15.68
C GLU A 707 -21.25 21.30 17.13
N ARG A 708 -20.18 20.72 17.68
CA ARG A 708 -20.14 20.30 19.08
C ARG A 708 -19.71 21.47 19.95
N ILE A 709 -20.53 21.80 20.94
CA ILE A 709 -20.29 22.87 21.90
C ILE A 709 -20.18 22.25 23.29
N PHE A 710 -19.22 22.73 24.07
CA PHE A 710 -18.95 22.24 25.42
C PHE A 710 -18.96 23.37 26.44
N TYR A 711 -19.37 23.06 27.66
CA TYR A 711 -19.33 23.96 28.81
C TYR A 711 -18.08 23.67 29.65
N ILE A 712 -17.20 24.66 29.83
CA ILE A 712 -15.89 24.51 30.47
C ILE A 712 -15.96 24.66 31.99
N GLY A 713 -17.12 25.05 32.55
CA GLY A 713 -17.31 25.12 34.01
C GLY A 713 -17.61 23.77 34.68
N GLY A 714 -17.42 22.65 33.99
CA GLY A 714 -17.70 21.30 34.50
C GLY A 714 -19.19 20.98 34.49
N ARG A 715 -19.96 21.52 35.44
CA ARG A 715 -21.42 21.34 35.54
C ARG A 715 -22.15 22.55 34.97
N ILE A 716 -23.09 22.33 34.05
CA ILE A 716 -24.00 23.38 33.58
C ILE A 716 -24.95 23.77 34.73
N PRO A 717 -24.93 25.02 35.22
CA PRO A 717 -25.85 25.47 36.27
C PRO A 717 -27.31 25.36 35.83
N ASP A 718 -28.19 24.95 36.74
CA ASP A 718 -29.63 24.81 36.45
C ASP A 718 -30.27 26.13 36.00
N ALA A 719 -29.74 27.28 36.45
CA ALA A 719 -30.18 28.62 36.04
C ALA A 719 -29.96 28.92 34.54
N LEU A 720 -29.10 28.18 33.85
CA LEU A 720 -28.89 28.33 32.41
C LEU A 720 -29.89 27.51 31.57
N ILE A 721 -30.69 26.64 32.20
CA ILE A 721 -31.61 25.73 31.51
C ILE A 721 -32.95 26.44 31.28
N LEU A 722 -33.32 26.61 30.01
CA LEU A 722 -34.58 27.25 29.62
C LEU A 722 -35.73 26.24 29.66
N GLY A 723 -36.81 26.58 30.37
CA GLY A 723 -38.10 25.87 30.28
C GLY A 723 -38.35 24.75 31.30
N ARG A 724 -37.59 24.68 32.40
CA ARG A 724 -37.91 23.75 33.51
C ARG A 724 -39.14 24.21 34.33
N ASP A 725 -39.47 25.51 34.28
CA ASP A 725 -40.36 26.15 35.27
C ASP A 725 -41.81 26.41 34.82
N ALA A 726 -42.27 25.89 33.67
CA ALA A 726 -43.65 26.12 33.20
C ALA A 726 -44.59 24.91 33.30
N ALA A 727 -44.07 23.68 33.43
CA ALA A 727 -44.92 22.47 33.45
C ALA A 727 -45.28 21.98 34.86
N ALA A 728 -44.60 22.46 35.91
CA ALA A 728 -44.88 22.05 37.29
C ALA A 728 -45.80 23.02 38.06
N SER A 729 -46.08 24.21 37.53
CA SER A 729 -46.85 25.27 38.22
C SER A 729 -48.24 25.53 37.63
N ALA A 730 -48.60 24.93 36.49
CA ALA A 730 -49.95 25.02 35.92
C ALA A 730 -50.74 23.75 36.23
N GLY A 731 -51.23 23.64 37.47
CA GLY A 731 -52.41 22.83 37.73
C GLY A 731 -53.58 23.44 36.94
N ALA A 732 -54.09 22.72 35.96
CA ALA A 732 -55.34 23.08 35.30
C ALA A 732 -56.24 21.84 35.16
N PRO A 733 -57.57 22.03 35.36
CA PRO A 733 -58.53 20.96 35.59
C PRO A 733 -59.12 20.42 34.29
N ALA A 734 -59.93 19.38 34.46
CA ALA A 734 -60.59 18.57 33.45
C ALA A 734 -61.21 19.32 32.24
N GLU A 735 -60.97 18.72 31.07
CA GLU A 735 -61.82 18.55 29.87
C GLU A 735 -63.29 19.05 29.91
N PRO A 736 -63.89 19.43 28.75
CA PRO A 736 -64.25 18.41 27.76
C PRO A 736 -64.24 18.79 26.26
N SER A 737 -64.26 17.69 25.50
CA SER A 737 -64.45 17.46 24.07
C SER A 737 -65.36 18.43 23.30
N CYS A 738 -64.98 18.76 22.06
CA CYS A 738 -65.95 18.95 20.98
C CYS A 738 -65.34 18.54 19.63
N SER A 739 -66.15 17.88 18.83
CA SER A 739 -65.88 17.26 17.54
C SER A 739 -66.45 18.10 16.39
N ARG A 740 -65.73 18.23 15.26
CA ARG A 740 -66.20 18.13 13.84
C ARG A 740 -65.28 18.85 12.83
N THR A 741 -64.81 18.04 11.87
CA THR A 741 -64.76 18.24 10.39
C THR A 741 -65.01 19.62 9.78
N CYS A 742 -64.09 20.12 8.93
CA CYS A 742 -64.18 20.09 7.44
C CYS A 742 -63.10 20.93 6.70
N THR A 743 -62.67 20.38 5.53
CA THR A 743 -62.30 20.99 4.23
C THR A 743 -61.00 21.80 3.98
N ALA A 744 -60.12 21.14 3.23
CA ALA A 744 -59.28 21.51 2.05
C ALA A 744 -59.17 22.96 1.51
N ALA A 745 -57.93 23.35 1.16
CA ALA A 745 -57.49 24.05 -0.08
C ALA A 745 -55.94 24.20 -0.05
N SER A 746 -55.17 23.42 -0.81
CA SER A 746 -54.56 23.72 -2.13
C SER A 746 -53.71 25.00 -2.23
N ALA A 747 -52.39 24.85 -2.42
CA ALA A 747 -51.64 25.27 -3.62
C ALA A 747 -50.16 25.59 -3.30
N SER A 748 -49.25 24.82 -3.93
CA SER A 748 -47.86 25.21 -4.19
C SER A 748 -47.74 25.67 -5.65
N PRO A 749 -46.69 26.43 -6.00
CA PRO A 749 -45.99 26.08 -7.22
C PRO A 749 -44.47 26.04 -7.07
N SER A 750 -43.91 25.00 -7.69
CA SER A 750 -42.49 24.73 -7.93
C SER A 750 -42.10 25.28 -9.30
N ALA A 751 -40.96 25.95 -9.40
CA ALA A 751 -40.39 26.45 -10.65
C ALA A 751 -39.13 25.64 -11.02
N ALA A 752 -39.16 25.00 -12.19
CA ALA A 752 -38.05 24.28 -12.80
C ALA A 752 -37.44 25.10 -13.96
N ALA A 753 -36.12 25.05 -14.10
CA ALA A 753 -35.34 25.68 -15.17
C ALA A 753 -34.97 24.65 -16.27
N PRO A 754 -34.81 25.06 -17.55
CA PRO A 754 -34.61 24.14 -18.67
C PRO A 754 -33.14 23.98 -19.13
N ALA A 755 -32.87 22.83 -19.74
CA ALA A 755 -31.66 22.51 -20.49
C ALA A 755 -31.79 22.88 -21.98
N PRO A 756 -30.69 23.16 -22.71
CA PRO A 756 -30.75 23.37 -24.16
C PRO A 756 -30.39 22.12 -24.99
N SER A 757 -31.22 21.90 -26.00
CA SER A 757 -31.03 21.02 -27.16
C SER A 757 -30.10 21.65 -28.19
N ASN A 758 -29.31 20.84 -28.92
CA ASN A 758 -28.88 21.17 -30.28
C ASN A 758 -28.58 19.90 -31.10
N SER A 759 -29.12 19.87 -32.32
CA SER A 759 -28.87 18.93 -33.42
C SER A 759 -29.23 19.68 -34.74
N PRO A 760 -29.04 19.11 -35.94
CA PRO A 760 -27.80 19.13 -36.73
C PRO A 760 -27.99 19.69 -38.16
N PHE A 761 -26.88 19.98 -38.87
CA PHE A 761 -26.81 20.23 -40.33
C PHE A 761 -25.45 19.66 -40.82
N ALA A 762 -25.22 19.15 -42.03
CA ALA A 762 -26.03 18.66 -43.14
C ALA A 762 -25.07 17.92 -44.10
N ARG A 763 -25.65 17.12 -45.00
CA ARG A 763 -24.99 16.31 -46.05
C ARG A 763 -24.39 17.18 -47.17
N SER A 764 -23.33 16.67 -47.80
CA SER A 764 -23.10 16.85 -49.24
C SER A 764 -22.33 15.66 -49.82
N SER A 765 -22.89 15.11 -50.90
CA SER A 765 -22.34 14.01 -51.71
C SER A 765 -21.71 14.54 -53.01
N ILE A 766 -20.95 13.66 -53.67
CA ILE A 766 -20.62 13.57 -55.12
C ILE A 766 -19.37 14.35 -55.59
N ARG A 767 -18.29 13.63 -55.96
CA ARG A 767 -17.89 13.41 -57.38
C ARG A 767 -16.77 12.39 -57.53
N SER A 768 -17.01 11.45 -58.44
CA SER A 768 -16.06 10.51 -59.04
C SER A 768 -15.31 11.23 -60.17
N ALA A 769 -13.99 11.01 -60.30
CA ALA A 769 -13.26 11.24 -61.54
C ALA A 769 -11.99 10.37 -61.58
N ALA A 770 -11.98 9.47 -62.55
CA ALA A 770 -10.82 8.70 -62.98
C ALA A 770 -9.90 9.58 -63.86
N SER A 771 -8.59 9.38 -63.76
CA SER A 771 -7.63 9.54 -64.88
C SER A 771 -6.25 9.06 -64.44
N ALA A 772 -5.76 8.00 -65.10
CA ALA A 772 -4.34 7.80 -65.36
C ALA A 772 -3.89 8.78 -66.46
N PRO A 773 -2.58 9.10 -66.60
CA PRO A 773 -1.73 8.21 -67.40
C PRO A 773 -0.28 8.05 -66.88
N THR A 774 0.32 7.00 -67.44
CA THR A 774 1.74 6.71 -67.71
C THR A 774 2.70 7.90 -67.75
N ASP A 775 3.89 7.73 -67.16
CA ASP A 775 5.16 7.78 -67.92
C ASP A 775 6.33 7.19 -67.11
N ALA A 776 7.08 6.31 -67.77
CA ALA A 776 8.41 5.85 -67.36
C ALA A 776 9.47 6.84 -67.89
N PRO A 777 10.67 6.85 -67.31
CA PRO A 777 11.78 6.31 -68.11
C PRO A 777 12.78 5.46 -67.32
N ALA A 778 13.54 4.71 -68.12
CA ALA A 778 14.52 3.71 -67.75
C ALA A 778 15.92 4.26 -67.40
N SER A 779 16.68 3.39 -66.71
CA SER A 779 18.13 3.11 -66.88
C SER A 779 19.17 4.20 -66.56
N ASP A 780 20.03 3.98 -65.56
CA ASP A 780 21.30 3.22 -65.66
C ASP A 780 22.39 3.73 -64.66
N ARG A 781 23.20 2.79 -64.15
CA ARG A 781 24.55 2.89 -63.50
C ARG A 781 24.76 3.66 -62.18
N TYR A 782 25.22 2.95 -61.13
CA TYR A 782 26.65 2.61 -60.92
C TYR A 782 26.84 1.73 -59.66
N LEU A 783 27.30 0.50 -59.86
CA LEU A 783 27.87 -0.37 -58.83
C LEU A 783 29.39 -0.12 -58.75
N ARG A 784 29.94 0.04 -57.54
CA ARG A 784 31.38 -0.18 -57.27
C ARG A 784 31.61 -0.80 -55.89
N SER A 785 31.98 -2.08 -55.94
CA SER A 785 33.08 -2.75 -55.23
C SER A 785 33.24 -2.59 -53.71
N MET A 786 33.01 -3.69 -52.99
CA MET A 786 33.88 -4.09 -51.88
C MET A 786 34.39 -5.51 -52.09
N SER A 787 35.72 -5.61 -52.07
CA SER A 787 36.53 -6.78 -52.38
C SER A 787 36.64 -7.71 -51.17
N LEU A 788 36.34 -8.99 -51.39
CA LEU A 788 36.78 -10.12 -50.56
C LEU A 788 38.28 -10.37 -50.78
N ARG A 789 39.06 -10.53 -49.71
CA ARG A 789 40.29 -11.34 -49.69
C ARG A 789 40.75 -11.60 -48.25
N GLY A 790 41.05 -12.87 -47.96
CA GLY A 790 42.09 -13.22 -46.99
C GLY A 790 41.71 -14.23 -45.91
N MET A 791 41.40 -15.48 -46.27
CA MET A 791 41.71 -16.62 -45.40
C MET A 791 43.21 -16.92 -45.48
N GLY A 792 43.84 -17.21 -44.35
CA GLY A 792 45.20 -17.73 -44.26
C GLY A 792 45.42 -18.43 -42.92
N PHE A 793 45.30 -19.76 -42.92
CA PHE A 793 45.81 -20.65 -41.89
C PHE A 793 47.32 -20.83 -42.07
N SER A 794 48.10 -20.85 -40.98
CA SER A 794 49.16 -21.86 -40.68
C SER A 794 50.11 -21.36 -39.58
N GLY A 795 50.51 -22.26 -38.68
CA GLY A 795 51.85 -22.25 -38.07
C GLY A 795 51.93 -22.21 -36.53
N MET A 796 52.13 -23.38 -35.92
CA MET A 796 52.74 -23.54 -34.59
C MET A 796 54.15 -22.93 -34.52
N PRO A 797 54.73 -22.82 -33.31
CA PRO A 797 55.84 -23.72 -33.02
C PRO A 797 55.78 -24.39 -31.63
N ARG A 798 56.46 -25.55 -31.54
CA ARG A 798 56.96 -26.17 -30.31
C ARG A 798 58.16 -25.37 -29.79
N GLU A 799 58.13 -24.98 -28.53
CA GLU A 799 58.97 -25.49 -27.42
C GLU A 799 58.41 -24.93 -26.10
#